data_AF-A0A316FW86-F1
#
_entry.id   AF-A0A316FW86-F1
#
_cell.length_a   1.000
_cell.length_b   1.000
_cell.length_c   1.000
_cell.angle_alpha   90.00
_cell.angle_beta   90.00
_cell.angle_gamma   90.00
#
_symmetry.space_group_name_H-M   'P 1'
#
loop_
_entity.id
_entity.type
_entity.pdbx_description
1 polymer ?
#
loop_
_entity_poly.entity_id
_entity_poly.type
_entity_poly.pdbx_seq_one_letter_code
_entity_poly.pdbx_strand_id
1 'polypeptide(L)'
;MTVEADGLFAEGEPVHALKRAIASGRTILVIGDLCSQIDGRRVGTNALRSALIRIATKGAQDDDVSARLDEALQAAKREDHKAVIDALKDAADFTAEVSEFYRRLFQGPWERIYNLAPIDLPQILEKIPSSGGISYVDARTDFRVEHNKNQLVDFCGFRSSAGVDQEFSVPNGSGMGPADHWYRQFAADVVSRPVLILATESNNDLWMFVRSRTVTESNGTMSPGFFCFEQRSFTDTLRAGNHSIASIDLPFSDLDRTCLASNIQEVSDGHRMLTRIRNGQDLRVGAQLVTNFLRRQETPSWEFLRGHDPSWGDISADRTVRLSRLSRLYQSLSTEKGRRNFVLLKGRSGSGKTTLLMRLAFELETKGLVVAWIDRSASDRVSDIVKQVESLAPDAVLIDDLDIFGDSSADFVRRLNRSGRTLVVATVRTTRLWAIEKPPNADIVDGDADLSDKDLKSLLEKLRDAGLLGELNRTAEPDRVHRLRELSKRDLLAALIQIVTGQPFEARIQSEYDQLDPPEQHAYSLICFGASRVYEASYLPEQDLLQMLTPAPPYGNFIVHIEALVDSRLIVRDPLGLRVRHRAIADAVVKSFDHKKMAEMVLVMLVFYAGRAVHIKDPTHPDRRQLIHLLSHSHMVDLRLGPDFVRPIYEKVQPLLSRDFHFWLQRGAFEVERGDLDLADSYLESARACEGGDLDFKVITEWGFMRLKKARRNADDRLEQTKAIRAVGELEQIARREGARSPHTFTILIRHGTEWLQDSRVLGDAERQKIAIRIRDMLQLGSAVVRDNRDFARAANEMKGKIEALASGDDEPFAFPLM
;
A
#
# COMPACT_ATOMS: atom_id res chain seq x y z
N MET A 1 0.92 -8.22 46.82
CA MET A 1 0.96 -9.65 46.42
C MET A 1 1.91 -9.74 45.25
N THR A 2 3.11 -10.23 45.52
CA THR A 2 4.17 -10.54 44.57
C THR A 2 3.69 -11.65 43.64
N VAL A 3 3.47 -11.31 42.37
CA VAL A 3 3.26 -12.31 41.31
C VAL A 3 4.65 -12.84 40.95
N GLU A 4 4.85 -14.14 41.15
CA GLU A 4 6.02 -14.88 40.69
C GLU A 4 6.16 -14.70 39.18
N ALA A 5 7.24 -14.04 38.75
CA ALA A 5 7.59 -13.82 37.34
C ALA A 5 8.47 -14.94 36.76
N ASP A 6 8.59 -16.08 37.45
CA ASP A 6 9.50 -17.19 37.09
C ASP A 6 8.83 -18.35 36.33
N GLY A 7 7.63 -18.13 35.77
CA GLY A 7 6.80 -19.22 35.23
C GLY A 7 6.72 -19.39 33.71
N LEU A 8 7.54 -18.72 32.90
CA LEU A 8 7.25 -18.65 31.45
C LEU A 8 8.04 -19.57 30.52
N PHE A 9 9.17 -20.14 30.93
CA PHE A 9 9.94 -21.00 30.03
C PHE A 9 10.78 -22.04 30.80
N ALA A 10 10.70 -23.32 30.43
CA ALA A 10 11.62 -24.35 30.95
C ALA A 10 13.06 -24.11 30.44
N GLU A 11 14.09 -24.62 31.14
CA GLU A 11 15.49 -24.52 30.70
C GLU A 11 15.63 -24.97 29.22
N GLY A 12 16.13 -24.07 28.36
CA GLY A 12 16.33 -24.31 26.92
C GLY A 12 15.19 -23.86 25.98
N GLU A 13 14.02 -23.52 26.50
CA GLU A 13 12.86 -23.12 25.69
C GLU A 13 13.05 -21.82 24.87
N PRO A 14 13.72 -20.76 25.38
CA PRO A 14 13.98 -19.54 24.61
C PRO A 14 14.89 -19.75 23.40
N VAL A 15 15.90 -20.63 23.53
CA VAL A 15 16.82 -20.97 22.43
C VAL A 15 16.09 -21.73 21.32
N HIS A 16 15.23 -22.69 21.69
CA HIS A 16 14.39 -23.40 20.72
C HIS A 16 13.36 -22.47 20.04
N ALA A 17 12.78 -21.53 20.79
CA ALA A 17 11.91 -20.50 20.21
C ALA A 17 12.66 -19.60 19.21
N LEU A 18 13.89 -19.19 19.52
CA LEU A 18 14.74 -18.42 18.60
C LEU A 18 15.05 -19.20 17.32
N LYS A 19 15.40 -20.49 17.42
CA LYS A 19 15.62 -21.35 16.23
C LYS A 19 14.39 -21.41 15.33
N ARG A 20 13.19 -21.59 15.90
CA ARG A 20 11.93 -21.57 15.14
C ARG A 20 11.67 -20.23 14.48
N ALA A 21 11.98 -19.13 15.18
CA ALA A 21 11.90 -17.79 14.61
C ALA A 21 12.84 -17.64 13.40
N ILE A 22 14.10 -18.05 13.52
CA ILE A 22 15.09 -18.01 12.43
C ILE A 22 14.60 -18.83 11.23
N ALA A 23 14.07 -20.04 11.47
CA ALA A 23 13.51 -20.91 10.42
C ALA A 23 12.34 -20.27 9.67
N SER A 24 11.63 -19.31 10.28
CA SER A 24 10.53 -18.60 9.64
C SER A 24 11.00 -17.61 8.57
N GLY A 25 12.29 -17.28 8.51
CA GLY A 25 12.85 -16.28 7.58
C GLY A 25 12.27 -14.87 7.74
N ARG A 26 11.60 -14.58 8.86
CA ARG A 26 10.97 -13.28 9.17
C ARG A 26 11.63 -12.56 10.35
N THR A 27 12.67 -13.15 10.93
CA THR A 27 13.38 -12.57 12.08
C THR A 27 14.15 -11.33 11.67
N ILE A 28 14.05 -10.29 12.49
CA ILE A 28 14.91 -9.11 12.36
C ILE A 28 16.03 -9.17 13.40
N LEU A 29 17.18 -8.62 13.03
CA LEU A 29 18.33 -8.47 13.90
C LEU A 29 18.45 -7.01 14.34
N VAL A 30 18.59 -6.76 15.63
CA VAL A 30 18.87 -5.43 16.20
C VAL A 30 20.22 -5.48 16.89
N ILE A 31 21.14 -4.64 16.43
CA ILE A 31 22.45 -4.43 17.02
C ILE A 31 22.31 -3.23 17.97
N GLY A 32 22.18 -3.52 19.26
CA GLY A 32 22.05 -2.51 20.32
C GLY A 32 23.39 -1.97 20.81
N ASP A 33 24.41 -2.84 20.87
CA ASP A 33 25.80 -2.48 21.16
C ASP A 33 26.73 -3.64 20.77
N LEU A 34 27.92 -3.36 20.26
CA LEU A 34 28.96 -4.38 20.03
C LEU A 34 30.32 -3.79 20.39
N CYS A 35 30.83 -4.12 21.56
CA CYS A 35 32.13 -3.59 21.98
C CYS A 35 33.27 -4.26 21.20
N SER A 36 34.25 -3.47 20.74
CA SER A 36 35.56 -3.98 20.34
C SER A 36 36.49 -4.04 21.57
N GLN A 37 37.55 -4.86 21.50
CA GLN A 37 38.64 -4.80 22.47
C GLN A 37 39.87 -4.18 21.79
N ILE A 38 40.34 -3.04 22.32
CA ILE A 38 41.57 -2.36 21.90
C ILE A 38 42.49 -2.28 23.12
N ASP A 39 43.69 -2.85 23.03
CA ASP A 39 44.68 -2.88 24.13
C ASP A 39 44.11 -3.38 25.48
N GLY A 40 43.20 -4.36 25.43
CA GLY A 40 42.52 -4.91 26.62
C GLY A 40 41.40 -4.03 27.20
N ARG A 41 41.13 -2.86 26.62
CA ARG A 41 39.99 -1.99 26.96
C ARG A 41 38.83 -2.29 26.02
N ARG A 42 37.62 -2.39 26.59
CA ARG A 42 36.38 -2.46 25.79
C ARG A 42 36.03 -1.07 25.29
N VAL A 43 35.78 -0.97 24.00
CA VAL A 43 35.32 0.27 23.36
C VAL A 43 33.95 -0.01 22.74
N GLY A 44 32.94 0.69 23.22
CA GLY A 44 31.53 0.55 22.83
C GLY A 44 30.73 1.78 23.26
N THR A 45 29.40 1.69 23.24
CA THR A 45 28.52 2.85 23.46
C THR A 45 28.77 3.54 24.81
N ASN A 46 28.90 2.77 25.89
CA ASN A 46 29.14 3.32 27.23
C ASN A 46 30.55 3.94 27.36
N ALA A 47 31.57 3.30 26.78
CA ALA A 47 32.94 3.83 26.79
C ALA A 47 33.05 5.16 26.04
N LEU A 48 32.39 5.27 24.88
CA LEU A 48 32.30 6.52 24.12
C LEU A 48 31.59 7.60 24.93
N ARG A 49 30.46 7.28 25.59
CA ARG A 49 29.73 8.21 26.46
C ARG A 49 30.62 8.76 27.57
N SER A 50 31.30 7.90 28.33
CA SER A 50 32.23 8.32 29.39
C SER A 50 33.37 9.18 28.84
N ALA A 51 33.90 8.87 27.65
CA ALA A 51 34.91 9.71 27.02
C ALA A 51 34.39 11.11 26.70
N LEU A 52 33.19 11.21 26.13
CA LEU A 52 32.54 12.48 25.80
C LEU A 52 32.20 13.30 27.06
N ILE A 53 31.67 12.68 28.11
CA ILE A 53 31.40 13.38 29.38
C ILE A 53 32.69 13.95 29.96
N ARG A 54 33.78 13.18 29.98
CA ARG A 54 35.09 13.68 30.46
C ARG A 54 35.59 14.88 29.66
N ILE A 55 35.34 14.91 28.35
CA ILE A 55 35.69 16.07 27.51
C ILE A 55 34.80 17.27 27.91
N ALA A 56 33.50 17.07 28.03
CA ALA A 56 32.54 18.11 28.41
C ALA A 56 32.80 18.69 29.80
N THR A 57 33.27 17.88 30.75
CA THR A 57 33.55 18.30 32.13
C THR A 57 35.00 18.74 32.36
N LYS A 58 35.81 18.86 31.30
CA LYS A 58 37.25 19.22 31.36
C LYS A 58 38.06 18.29 32.28
N GLY A 59 37.73 17.00 32.28
CA GLY A 59 38.44 15.96 33.00
C GLY A 59 38.00 15.76 34.45
N ALA A 60 36.91 16.38 34.91
CA ALA A 60 36.28 15.97 36.17
C ALA A 60 35.72 14.54 36.02
N GLN A 61 35.99 13.68 37.00
CA GLN A 61 35.40 12.34 37.06
C GLN A 61 33.91 12.47 37.35
N ASP A 62 33.12 12.50 36.30
CA ASP A 62 31.68 12.35 36.34
C ASP A 62 31.32 11.24 35.34
N ASP A 63 31.04 10.05 35.86
CA ASP A 63 30.57 8.91 35.07
C ASP A 63 29.04 8.85 35.19
N ASP A 64 28.36 9.92 34.75
CA ASP A 64 26.90 9.90 34.65
C ASP A 64 26.47 8.96 33.52
N VAL A 65 26.35 7.68 33.86
CA VAL A 65 25.91 6.61 32.96
C VAL A 65 24.46 6.86 32.49
N SER A 66 23.70 7.72 33.17
CA SER A 66 22.31 8.03 32.81
C SER A 66 22.19 9.01 31.64
N ALA A 67 23.20 9.85 31.41
CA ALA A 67 23.21 10.84 30.34
C ALA A 67 23.02 10.21 28.95
N ARG A 68 22.29 10.87 28.05
CA ARG A 68 22.14 10.38 26.67
C ARG A 68 23.42 10.61 25.87
N LEU A 69 23.68 9.73 24.90
CA LEU A 69 24.90 9.82 24.08
C LEU A 69 24.95 11.12 23.25
N ASP A 70 23.80 11.57 22.74
CA ASP A 70 23.70 12.81 21.96
C ASP A 70 23.90 14.07 22.81
N GLU A 71 23.38 14.09 24.03
CA GLU A 71 23.60 15.18 24.99
C GLU A 71 25.09 15.28 25.37
N ALA A 72 25.72 14.15 25.69
CA ALA A 72 27.16 14.08 25.97
C ALA A 72 27.98 14.56 24.78
N LEU A 73 27.63 14.16 23.55
CA LEU A 73 28.30 14.61 22.33
C LEU A 73 28.15 16.12 22.12
N GLN A 74 26.95 16.67 22.26
CA GLN A 74 26.71 18.12 22.08
C GLN A 74 27.46 18.95 23.12
N ALA A 75 27.51 18.48 24.37
CA ALA A 75 28.27 19.14 25.44
C ALA A 75 29.78 19.08 25.14
N ALA A 76 30.30 17.91 24.77
CA ALA A 76 31.72 17.73 24.46
C ALA A 76 32.16 18.57 23.24
N LYS A 77 31.32 18.67 22.21
CA LYS A 77 31.55 19.51 21.03
C LYS A 77 31.79 20.97 21.40
N ARG A 78 31.10 21.50 22.41
CA ARG A 78 31.29 22.90 22.84
C ARG A 78 32.64 23.16 23.50
N GLU A 79 33.28 22.12 24.03
CA GLU A 79 34.51 22.24 24.81
C GLU A 79 35.77 21.94 23.98
N ASP A 80 35.84 20.77 23.32
CA ASP A 80 37.02 20.37 22.53
C ASP A 80 36.65 19.50 21.33
N HIS A 81 36.57 20.13 20.16
CA HIS A 81 36.28 19.45 18.89
C HIS A 81 37.31 18.37 18.54
N LYS A 82 38.60 18.57 18.85
CA LYS A 82 39.65 17.62 18.45
C LYS A 82 39.60 16.37 19.33
N ALA A 83 39.46 16.55 20.64
CA ALA A 83 39.31 15.43 21.57
C ALA A 83 38.06 14.60 21.24
N VAL A 84 36.96 15.24 20.81
CA VAL A 84 35.76 14.53 20.34
C VAL A 84 36.06 13.69 19.09
N ILE A 85 36.78 14.23 18.10
CA ILE A 85 37.17 13.46 16.91
C ILE A 85 37.99 12.23 17.31
N ASP A 86 38.95 12.39 18.22
CA ASP A 86 39.81 11.29 18.65
C ASP A 86 39.00 10.22 19.40
N ALA A 87 38.08 10.62 20.29
CA ALA A 87 37.17 9.69 20.97
C ALA A 87 36.24 8.94 20.00
N LEU A 88 35.72 9.62 18.96
CA LEU A 88 34.92 8.97 17.93
C LEU A 88 35.75 8.00 17.10
N LYS A 89 37.00 8.35 16.74
CA LYS A 89 37.89 7.43 16.02
C LYS A 89 38.20 6.18 16.84
N ASP A 90 38.49 6.34 18.12
CA ASP A 90 38.71 5.21 19.03
C ASP A 90 37.47 4.29 19.08
N ALA A 91 36.27 4.88 19.14
CA ALA A 91 35.01 4.13 19.09
C ALA A 91 34.75 3.44 17.75
N ALA A 92 35.24 4.02 16.66
CA ALA A 92 35.16 3.45 15.32
C ALA A 92 36.18 2.35 15.06
N ASP A 93 37.27 2.31 15.83
CA ASP A 93 38.44 1.53 15.50
C ASP A 93 38.19 0.02 15.75
N PHE A 94 37.64 -0.61 14.72
CA PHE A 94 37.44 -2.05 14.66
C PHE A 94 38.71 -2.71 14.09
N THR A 95 39.76 -2.73 14.92
CA THR A 95 41.10 -3.29 14.58
C THR A 95 41.14 -4.82 14.55
N ALA A 96 40.15 -5.50 15.12
CA ALA A 96 40.12 -6.96 15.13
C ALA A 96 39.81 -7.54 13.73
N GLU A 97 40.47 -8.64 13.36
CA GLU A 97 39.99 -9.51 12.29
C GLU A 97 38.50 -9.78 12.51
N VAL A 98 37.66 -9.57 11.49
CA VAL A 98 36.22 -9.82 11.60
C VAL A 98 36.03 -11.27 12.03
N SER A 99 35.58 -11.46 13.26
CA SER A 99 35.47 -12.78 13.86
C SER A 99 34.47 -13.64 13.10
N GLU A 100 34.62 -14.95 13.21
CA GLU A 100 33.69 -15.93 12.62
C GLU A 100 32.24 -15.67 13.06
N PHE A 101 32.05 -15.17 14.29
CA PHE A 101 30.77 -14.73 14.84
C PHE A 101 30.10 -13.69 13.94
N TYR A 102 30.78 -12.58 13.61
CA TYR A 102 30.19 -11.52 12.79
C TYR A 102 29.91 -11.98 11.36
N ARG A 103 30.77 -12.82 10.79
CA ARG A 103 30.51 -13.40 9.46
C ARG A 103 29.20 -14.18 9.45
N ARG A 104 29.01 -15.09 10.41
CA ARG A 104 27.77 -15.88 10.53
C ARG A 104 26.57 -15.02 10.88
N LEU A 105 26.76 -14.03 11.73
CA LEU A 105 25.73 -13.07 12.09
C LEU A 105 25.23 -12.37 10.82
N PHE A 106 26.07 -11.70 10.04
CA PHE A 106 25.60 -10.99 8.85
C PHE A 106 25.17 -11.92 7.69
N GLN A 107 25.60 -13.18 7.69
CA GLN A 107 25.13 -14.21 6.76
C GLN A 107 23.81 -14.87 7.17
N GLY A 108 23.28 -14.59 8.36
CA GLY A 108 22.01 -15.17 8.83
C GLY A 108 20.79 -14.78 7.97
N PRO A 109 19.68 -15.53 8.06
CA PRO A 109 18.47 -15.31 7.27
C PRO A 109 17.60 -14.19 7.86
N TRP A 110 18.18 -13.01 8.05
CA TRP A 110 17.48 -11.85 8.57
C TRP A 110 16.65 -11.18 7.49
N GLU A 111 15.43 -10.83 7.83
CA GLU A 111 14.63 -10.02 6.93
C GLU A 111 15.16 -8.59 6.85
N ARG A 112 15.59 -8.05 7.99
CA ARG A 112 16.23 -6.74 8.11
C ARG A 112 17.18 -6.71 9.31
N ILE A 113 18.22 -5.89 9.20
CA ILE A 113 19.20 -5.65 10.25
C ILE A 113 19.14 -4.17 10.62
N TYR A 114 19.01 -3.88 11.91
CA TYR A 114 19.02 -2.53 12.45
C TYR A 114 20.28 -2.31 13.29
N ASN A 115 20.97 -1.20 13.07
CA ASN A 115 22.08 -0.77 13.89
C ASN A 115 21.71 0.47 14.70
N LEU A 116 21.86 0.34 16.01
CA LEU A 116 21.67 1.40 17.00
C LEU A 116 22.99 1.79 17.68
N ALA A 117 24.08 1.09 17.36
CA ALA A 117 25.38 1.27 17.99
C ALA A 117 26.28 2.22 17.18
N PRO A 118 27.14 3.03 17.83
CA PRO A 118 28.07 3.94 17.18
C PRO A 118 29.29 3.19 16.60
N ILE A 119 29.04 2.32 15.62
CA ILE A 119 30.03 1.41 15.02
C ILE A 119 30.05 1.61 13.51
N ASP A 120 31.24 1.64 12.91
CA ASP A 120 31.41 1.75 11.46
C ASP A 120 31.14 0.40 10.77
N LEU A 121 29.88 -0.06 10.85
CA LEU A 121 29.45 -1.32 10.26
C LEU A 121 29.73 -1.43 8.76
N PRO A 122 29.66 -0.36 7.95
CA PRO A 122 29.99 -0.47 6.53
C PRO A 122 31.44 -0.86 6.27
N GLN A 123 32.39 -0.35 7.06
CA GLN A 123 33.77 -0.81 7.01
C GLN A 123 33.90 -2.31 7.39
N ILE A 124 33.09 -2.80 8.33
CA ILE A 124 33.05 -4.22 8.72
C ILE A 124 32.45 -5.08 7.59
N LEU A 125 31.36 -4.62 6.96
CA LEU A 125 30.69 -5.34 5.87
C LEU A 125 31.59 -5.48 4.63
N GLU A 126 32.43 -4.48 4.33
CA GLU A 126 33.44 -4.55 3.26
C GLU A 126 34.45 -5.68 3.48
N LYS A 127 34.76 -6.01 4.75
CA LYS A 127 35.69 -7.07 5.14
C LYS A 127 35.06 -8.46 5.17
N ILE A 128 33.74 -8.61 5.00
CA ILE A 128 33.03 -9.90 5.05
C ILE A 128 32.84 -10.45 3.62
N PRO A 129 33.51 -11.54 3.22
CA PRO A 129 33.26 -12.18 1.94
C PRO A 129 31.81 -12.65 1.87
N SER A 130 31.12 -12.37 0.75
CA SER A 130 29.69 -12.69 0.53
C SER A 130 28.67 -11.80 1.25
N SER A 131 29.07 -10.66 1.81
CA SER A 131 28.14 -9.62 2.31
C SER A 131 27.38 -8.90 1.19
N GLY A 132 27.75 -9.09 -0.09
CA GLY A 132 27.25 -8.36 -1.27
C GLY A 132 25.74 -8.43 -1.55
N GLY A 133 24.97 -9.14 -0.72
CA GLY A 133 23.51 -9.14 -0.73
C GLY A 133 22.85 -8.14 0.24
N ILE A 134 23.61 -7.49 1.11
CA ILE A 134 23.11 -6.51 2.09
C ILE A 134 23.23 -5.09 1.53
N SER A 135 22.11 -4.39 1.37
CA SER A 135 22.09 -2.95 1.10
C SER A 135 22.26 -2.18 2.40
N TYR A 136 23.20 -1.25 2.43
CA TYR A 136 23.30 -0.27 3.51
C TYR A 136 22.31 0.88 3.32
N VAL A 137 21.73 1.38 4.40
CA VAL A 137 20.88 2.57 4.47
C VAL A 137 21.29 3.41 5.68
N ASP A 138 21.59 4.70 5.46
CA ASP A 138 21.69 5.68 6.55
C ASP A 138 20.29 6.22 6.85
N ALA A 139 19.72 5.83 7.98
CA ALA A 139 18.33 6.14 8.33
C ALA A 139 18.07 7.65 8.48
N ARG A 140 19.11 8.47 8.63
CA ARG A 140 18.97 9.92 8.83
C ARG A 140 18.79 10.66 7.51
N THR A 141 19.24 10.08 6.40
CA THR A 141 19.32 10.77 5.10
C THR A 141 18.59 10.05 3.97
N ASP A 142 18.32 8.76 4.10
CA ASP A 142 17.74 7.94 3.03
C ASP A 142 16.38 7.37 3.43
N PHE A 143 15.37 7.49 2.56
CA PHE A 143 14.02 6.93 2.73
C PHE A 143 13.87 5.51 2.15
N ARG A 144 14.91 4.94 1.53
CA ARG A 144 14.79 3.76 0.65
C ARG A 144 14.55 2.45 1.38
N VAL A 145 13.30 1.99 1.38
CA VAL A 145 12.92 0.64 1.81
C VAL A 145 12.99 -0.34 0.63
N GLU A 146 13.86 -1.34 0.71
CA GLU A 146 13.97 -2.42 -0.29
C GLU A 146 13.45 -3.73 0.31
N HIS A 147 12.44 -4.32 -0.35
CA HIS A 147 11.83 -5.57 0.10
C HIS A 147 12.51 -6.83 -0.47
N ASN A 148 13.26 -6.70 -1.56
CA ASN A 148 13.87 -7.83 -2.29
C ASN A 148 15.34 -8.10 -1.90
N LYS A 149 15.90 -7.34 -0.94
CA LYS A 149 17.30 -7.49 -0.49
C LYS A 149 17.37 -7.48 1.03
N ASN A 150 18.46 -8.01 1.60
CA ASN A 150 18.75 -7.76 3.01
C ASN A 150 19.09 -6.27 3.14
N GLN A 151 18.53 -5.57 4.11
CA GLN A 151 18.92 -4.19 4.40
C GLN A 151 19.56 -4.08 5.78
N LEU A 152 20.69 -3.38 5.86
CA LEU A 152 21.25 -2.86 7.10
C LEU A 152 20.84 -1.39 7.20
N VAL A 153 19.99 -1.09 8.17
CA VAL A 153 19.50 0.25 8.47
C VAL A 153 20.24 0.78 9.68
N ASP A 154 21.04 1.81 9.47
CA ASP A 154 21.89 2.41 10.50
C ASP A 154 21.28 3.71 11.00
N PHE A 155 20.86 3.74 12.27
CA PHE A 155 20.30 4.93 12.92
C PHE A 155 21.36 5.92 13.37
N CYS A 156 22.58 5.45 13.64
CA CYS A 156 23.70 6.32 13.99
C CYS A 156 24.35 6.92 12.75
N GLY A 157 24.27 6.21 11.60
CA GLY A 157 24.93 6.55 10.35
C GLY A 157 26.43 6.85 10.54
N PHE A 158 27.03 6.11 11.48
CA PHE A 158 28.33 6.44 12.00
C PHE A 158 29.41 6.06 10.97
N ARG A 159 30.39 6.96 10.82
CA ARG A 159 31.52 6.80 9.90
C ARG A 159 32.76 7.35 10.57
N SER A 160 33.78 6.51 10.71
CA SER A 160 35.12 6.89 11.16
C SER A 160 35.68 8.09 10.37
N SER A 161 35.36 8.16 9.08
CA SER A 161 35.83 9.20 8.16
C SER A 161 35.07 10.52 8.23
N ALA A 162 33.89 10.57 8.87
CA ALA A 162 33.00 11.75 8.81
C ALA A 162 33.27 12.82 9.88
N GLY A 163 34.22 12.60 10.81
CA GLY A 163 34.64 13.62 11.78
C GLY A 163 33.55 13.97 12.81
N VAL A 164 33.42 15.27 13.14
CA VAL A 164 32.57 15.76 14.25
C VAL A 164 31.08 15.90 13.88
N ASP A 165 30.69 15.75 12.62
CA ASP A 165 29.31 15.99 12.19
C ASP A 165 28.34 14.84 12.55
N GLN A 166 28.76 13.93 13.44
CA GLN A 166 27.94 12.85 13.96
C GLN A 166 26.81 13.34 14.86
N GLU A 167 25.68 12.63 14.80
CA GLU A 167 24.49 12.84 15.62
C GLU A 167 23.95 11.48 16.06
N PHE A 168 23.66 11.34 17.36
CA PHE A 168 23.15 10.11 17.97
C PHE A 168 21.74 10.28 18.57
N SER A 169 21.00 11.29 18.10
CA SER A 169 19.67 11.58 18.61
C SER A 169 18.73 10.43 18.27
N VAL A 170 17.96 9.96 19.25
CA VAL A 170 16.93 8.95 19.03
C VAL A 170 15.69 9.64 18.46
N PRO A 171 15.21 9.25 17.25
CA PRO A 171 14.00 9.83 16.69
C PRO A 171 12.78 9.52 17.55
N ASN A 172 11.77 10.39 17.51
CA ASN A 172 10.53 10.20 18.27
C ASN A 172 9.36 9.69 17.40
N GLY A 173 9.55 9.62 16.08
CA GLY A 173 8.58 9.16 15.10
C GLY A 173 7.54 10.21 14.68
N SER A 174 7.56 11.41 15.27
CA SER A 174 6.58 12.46 14.97
C SER A 174 6.93 13.29 13.74
N GLY A 175 8.21 13.32 13.35
CA GLY A 175 8.66 14.06 12.19
C GLY A 175 8.34 13.38 10.86
N MET A 176 8.57 14.11 9.78
CA MET A 176 8.42 13.63 8.40
C MET A 176 9.77 13.29 7.75
N GLY A 177 10.89 13.50 8.44
CA GLY A 177 12.22 13.20 7.90
C GLY A 177 12.50 11.71 7.76
N PRO A 178 13.61 11.33 7.09
CA PRO A 178 14.04 9.94 6.95
C PRO A 178 14.17 9.21 8.30
N ALA A 179 14.73 9.89 9.31
CA ALA A 179 14.97 9.30 10.63
C ALA A 179 13.67 8.85 11.31
N ASP A 180 12.64 9.70 11.29
CA ASP A 180 11.32 9.35 11.83
C ASP A 180 10.61 8.29 10.98
N HIS A 181 10.77 8.33 9.64
CA HIS A 181 10.24 7.28 8.77
C HIS A 181 10.81 5.90 9.14
N TRP A 182 12.13 5.80 9.26
CA TRP A 182 12.79 4.56 9.67
C TRP A 182 12.49 4.16 11.10
N TYR A 183 12.31 5.12 12.00
CA TYR A 183 11.91 4.82 13.37
C TYR A 183 10.52 4.19 13.43
N ARG A 184 9.55 4.71 12.66
CA ARG A 184 8.21 4.10 12.53
C ARG A 184 8.29 2.69 11.94
N GLN A 185 9.11 2.49 10.89
CA GLN A 185 9.34 1.17 10.30
C GLN A 185 9.98 0.20 11.31
N PHE A 186 11.03 0.62 12.03
CA PHE A 186 11.67 -0.14 13.10
C PHE A 186 10.67 -0.53 14.18
N ALA A 187 9.88 0.42 14.67
CA ALA A 187 8.91 0.18 15.73
C ALA A 187 7.82 -0.82 15.30
N ALA A 188 7.32 -0.70 14.06
CA ALA A 188 6.37 -1.66 13.50
C ALA A 188 6.98 -3.06 13.33
N ASP A 189 8.23 -3.15 12.85
CA ASP A 189 8.93 -4.41 12.67
C ASP A 189 9.21 -5.11 13.99
N VAL A 190 9.73 -4.38 14.96
CA VAL A 190 10.12 -4.89 16.27
C VAL A 190 8.92 -5.40 17.05
N VAL A 191 7.71 -4.90 16.81
CA VAL A 191 6.48 -5.37 17.47
C VAL A 191 5.81 -6.52 16.71
N SER A 192 5.82 -6.47 15.37
CA SER A 192 5.10 -7.44 14.51
C SER A 192 5.94 -8.65 14.10
N ARG A 193 7.26 -8.64 14.27
CA ARG A 193 8.17 -9.72 13.83
C ARG A 193 8.96 -10.30 14.99
N PRO A 194 9.41 -11.57 14.86
CA PRO A 194 10.41 -12.09 15.76
C PRO A 194 11.67 -11.22 15.72
N VAL A 195 12.20 -10.84 16.88
CA VAL A 195 13.38 -9.96 16.96
C VAL A 195 14.47 -10.58 17.83
N LEU A 196 15.69 -10.59 17.31
CA LEU A 196 16.89 -10.87 18.10
C LEU A 196 17.64 -9.56 18.33
N ILE A 197 17.78 -9.17 19.60
CA ILE A 197 18.55 -7.99 20.00
C ILE A 197 19.87 -8.44 20.62
N LEU A 198 20.98 -7.99 20.03
CA LEU A 198 22.32 -8.26 20.50
C LEU A 198 22.92 -6.99 21.11
N ALA A 199 23.43 -7.12 22.31
CA ALA A 199 24.12 -6.02 22.99
C ALA A 199 25.25 -6.58 23.88
N THR A 200 26.47 -6.09 23.71
CA THR A 200 27.56 -6.44 24.64
C THR A 200 27.27 -5.92 26.05
N GLU A 201 26.76 -4.68 26.14
CA GLU A 201 26.37 -4.01 27.37
C GLU A 201 25.00 -3.33 27.23
N SER A 202 24.31 -3.16 28.36
CA SER A 202 23.05 -2.40 28.43
C SER A 202 23.32 -0.89 28.44
N ASN A 203 22.49 -0.12 27.73
CA ASN A 203 22.56 1.33 27.71
C ASN A 203 21.16 1.96 27.57
N ASN A 204 21.01 3.22 27.99
CA ASN A 204 19.70 3.89 28.00
C ASN A 204 19.12 4.11 26.59
N ASP A 205 19.96 4.35 25.60
CA ASP A 205 19.55 4.63 24.21
C ASP A 205 18.88 3.41 23.57
N LEU A 206 19.45 2.21 23.75
CA LEU A 206 18.85 0.94 23.36
C LEU A 206 17.44 0.77 23.94
N TRP A 207 17.27 1.04 25.24
CA TRP A 207 15.95 0.91 25.87
C TRP A 207 14.94 1.94 25.35
N MET A 208 15.37 3.11 24.86
CA MET A 208 14.45 4.05 24.20
C MET A 208 13.86 3.49 22.90
N PHE A 209 14.63 2.71 22.14
CA PHE A 209 14.12 2.00 20.96
C PHE A 209 13.19 0.83 21.36
N VAL A 210 13.57 0.08 22.38
CA VAL A 210 12.83 -1.10 22.86
C VAL A 210 11.47 -0.73 23.46
N ARG A 211 11.29 0.51 23.96
CA ARG A 211 10.01 1.03 24.44
C ARG A 211 8.86 0.89 23.43
N SER A 212 9.16 0.80 22.14
CA SER A 212 8.16 0.51 21.10
C SER A 212 7.36 -0.79 21.37
N ARG A 213 7.99 -1.77 22.02
CA ARG A 213 7.41 -3.07 22.43
C ARG A 213 6.60 -3.04 23.72
N THR A 214 6.57 -1.93 24.44
CA THR A 214 5.80 -1.86 25.68
C THR A 214 4.33 -2.11 25.39
N VAL A 215 3.71 -3.00 26.17
CA VAL A 215 2.25 -3.18 26.18
C VAL A 215 1.77 -2.77 27.55
N THR A 216 0.85 -1.81 27.60
CA THR A 216 0.23 -1.39 28.87
C THR A 216 -0.91 -2.32 29.29
N GLU A 217 -1.42 -3.15 28.39
CA GLU A 217 -2.57 -4.05 28.58
C GLU A 217 -2.17 -5.53 28.49
N SER A 218 -2.57 -6.35 29.46
CA SER A 218 -2.01 -7.69 29.72
C SER A 218 -2.36 -8.81 28.72
N ASN A 219 -3.12 -8.53 27.65
CA ASN A 219 -3.81 -9.58 26.89
C ASN A 219 -3.34 -9.75 25.43
N GLY A 220 -2.31 -9.02 24.97
CA GLY A 220 -1.82 -9.11 23.58
C GLY A 220 -0.78 -10.19 23.35
N THR A 221 -0.94 -10.98 22.28
CA THR A 221 0.13 -11.85 21.74
C THR A 221 1.03 -11.08 20.78
N MET A 222 2.16 -10.57 21.26
CA MET A 222 3.19 -9.97 20.41
C MET A 222 4.07 -11.03 19.75
N SER A 223 4.73 -10.65 18.64
CA SER A 223 5.81 -11.47 18.10
C SER A 223 6.96 -11.61 19.11
N PRO A 224 7.60 -12.78 19.20
CA PRO A 224 8.57 -13.09 20.24
C PRO A 224 9.82 -12.21 20.10
N GLY A 225 10.26 -11.64 21.21
CA GLY A 225 11.53 -10.93 21.30
C GLY A 225 12.56 -11.76 22.05
N PHE A 226 13.82 -11.66 21.63
CA PHE A 226 14.96 -12.34 22.25
C PHE A 226 16.07 -11.33 22.53
N PHE A 227 16.58 -11.30 23.75
CA PHE A 227 17.78 -10.54 24.12
C PHE A 227 18.96 -11.49 24.34
N CYS A 228 20.12 -11.15 23.79
CA CYS A 228 21.37 -11.80 24.16
C CYS A 228 22.35 -10.71 24.63
N PHE A 229 22.63 -10.69 25.93
CA PHE A 229 23.60 -9.82 26.57
C PHE A 229 24.86 -10.61 26.92
N GLU A 230 26.03 -10.08 26.57
CA GLU A 230 27.29 -10.66 27.03
C GLU A 230 27.52 -10.35 28.53
N GLN A 231 27.19 -9.12 28.95
CA GLN A 231 27.17 -8.70 30.35
C GLN A 231 25.77 -8.27 30.77
N ARG A 232 25.03 -9.18 31.40
CA ARG A 232 23.67 -8.91 31.89
C ARG A 232 23.64 -8.47 33.34
N SER A 233 22.80 -7.49 33.65
CA SER A 233 22.38 -7.21 35.01
C SER A 233 21.01 -7.83 35.31
N PHE A 234 20.68 -8.01 36.59
CA PHE A 234 19.34 -8.40 37.02
C PHE A 234 18.28 -7.38 36.56
N THR A 235 18.63 -6.09 36.58
CA THR A 235 17.77 -5.01 36.10
C THR A 235 17.44 -5.11 34.60
N ASP A 236 18.36 -5.61 33.78
CA ASP A 236 18.11 -5.82 32.35
C ASP A 236 17.10 -6.94 32.11
N THR A 237 17.16 -8.00 32.93
CA THR A 237 16.21 -9.13 32.85
C THR A 237 14.79 -8.67 33.21
N LEU A 238 14.66 -7.87 34.28
CA LEU A 238 13.37 -7.28 34.65
C LEU A 238 12.84 -6.32 33.57
N ARG A 239 13.70 -5.46 33.00
CA ARG A 239 13.32 -4.56 31.90
C ARG A 239 12.88 -5.34 30.66
N ALA A 240 13.61 -6.39 30.28
CA ALA A 240 13.26 -7.26 29.15
C ALA A 240 11.88 -7.90 29.34
N GLY A 241 11.58 -8.40 30.54
CA GLY A 241 10.27 -8.95 30.89
C GLY A 241 9.12 -7.96 30.67
N ASN A 242 9.31 -6.68 31.03
CA ASN A 242 8.31 -5.62 30.83
C ASN A 242 8.03 -5.29 29.34
N HIS A 243 8.88 -5.76 28.42
CA HIS A 243 8.74 -5.54 26.98
C HIS A 243 8.46 -6.83 26.21
N SER A 244 8.04 -7.90 26.92
CA SER A 244 7.79 -9.23 26.35
C SER A 244 8.99 -9.76 25.56
N ILE A 245 10.18 -9.71 26.17
CA ILE A 245 11.43 -10.18 25.58
C ILE A 245 12.03 -11.26 26.48
N ALA A 246 12.31 -12.42 25.90
CA ALA A 246 12.97 -13.52 26.57
C ALA A 246 14.50 -13.35 26.52
N SER A 247 15.18 -13.65 27.63
CA SER A 247 16.64 -13.66 27.68
C SER A 247 17.20 -14.97 27.12
N ILE A 248 18.24 -14.86 26.29
CA ILE A 248 19.03 -15.97 25.78
C ILE A 248 20.32 -16.05 26.60
N ASP A 249 20.42 -17.09 27.41
CA ASP A 249 21.54 -17.32 28.33
C ASP A 249 22.69 -18.06 27.64
N LEU A 250 23.18 -17.50 26.54
CA LEU A 250 24.33 -18.00 25.79
C LEU A 250 25.33 -16.87 25.55
N PRO A 251 26.64 -17.08 25.78
CA PRO A 251 27.67 -16.20 25.25
C PRO A 251 27.55 -16.07 23.72
N PHE A 252 28.00 -14.95 23.14
CA PHE A 252 27.96 -14.74 21.70
C PHE A 252 28.66 -15.85 20.90
N SER A 253 29.78 -16.38 21.40
CA SER A 253 30.49 -17.51 20.77
C SER A 253 29.67 -18.80 20.72
N ASP A 254 28.78 -19.01 21.69
CA ASP A 254 27.95 -20.21 21.74
C ASP A 254 26.63 -19.99 21.00
N LEU A 255 26.13 -18.75 20.99
CA LEU A 255 25.00 -18.34 20.15
C LEU A 255 25.31 -18.61 18.68
N ASP A 256 26.52 -18.27 18.19
CA ASP A 256 26.86 -18.54 16.80
C ASP A 256 26.83 -20.04 16.47
N ARG A 257 27.41 -20.88 17.35
CA ARG A 257 27.52 -22.32 17.12
C ARG A 257 26.18 -23.01 17.23
N THR A 258 25.31 -22.51 18.11
CA THR A 258 24.06 -23.16 18.48
C THR A 258 22.90 -22.73 17.61
N CYS A 259 22.87 -21.48 17.14
CA CYS A 259 21.73 -20.88 16.45
C CYS A 259 22.02 -20.35 15.04
N LEU A 260 23.27 -20.00 14.72
CA LEU A 260 23.60 -19.27 13.48
C LEU A 260 24.56 -20.02 12.53
N ALA A 261 25.13 -21.15 12.96
CA ALA A 261 26.02 -21.94 12.13
C ALA A 261 25.30 -22.50 10.88
N SER A 262 26.02 -22.53 9.75
CA SER A 262 25.45 -22.87 8.44
C SER A 262 24.98 -24.33 8.31
N ASN A 263 25.45 -25.22 9.19
CA ASN A 263 25.02 -26.61 9.27
C ASN A 263 23.72 -26.81 10.06
N ILE A 264 23.16 -25.75 10.65
CA ILE A 264 21.89 -25.80 11.37
C ILE A 264 20.74 -25.77 10.37
N GLN A 265 19.80 -26.72 10.51
CA GLN A 265 18.69 -26.88 9.57
C GLN A 265 17.79 -25.64 9.52
N GLU A 266 17.52 -25.03 10.68
CA GLU A 266 16.68 -23.84 10.82
C GLU A 266 17.26 -22.63 10.07
N VAL A 267 18.59 -22.49 10.01
CA VAL A 267 19.25 -21.44 9.22
C VAL A 267 19.00 -21.65 7.72
N SER A 268 19.15 -22.90 7.25
CA SER A 268 18.86 -23.27 5.86
C SER A 268 17.38 -23.05 5.50
N ASP A 269 16.47 -23.43 6.40
CA ASP A 269 15.03 -23.20 6.26
C ASP A 269 14.70 -21.71 6.19
N GLY A 270 15.30 -20.92 7.07
CA GLY A 270 15.17 -19.47 7.07
C GLY A 270 15.60 -18.84 5.75
N HIS A 271 16.75 -19.23 5.20
CA HIS A 271 17.19 -18.74 3.88
C HIS A 271 16.22 -19.11 2.76
N ARG A 272 15.70 -20.35 2.77
CA ARG A 272 14.71 -20.79 1.79
C ARG A 272 13.43 -19.96 1.90
N MET A 273 12.94 -19.74 3.12
CA MET A 273 11.73 -18.96 3.37
C MET A 273 11.92 -17.49 2.99
N LEU A 274 13.02 -16.87 3.42
CA LEU A 274 13.36 -15.48 3.07
C LEU A 274 13.46 -15.28 1.55
N THR A 275 14.07 -16.23 0.84
CA THR A 275 14.13 -16.21 -0.63
C THR A 275 12.73 -16.28 -1.26
N ARG A 276 11.83 -17.11 -0.72
CA ARG A 276 10.44 -17.21 -1.21
C ARG A 276 9.63 -15.95 -0.94
N ILE A 277 9.78 -15.35 0.24
CA ILE A 277 9.15 -14.06 0.60
C ILE A 277 9.59 -12.99 -0.40
N ARG A 278 10.90 -12.88 -0.65
CA ARG A 278 11.48 -11.89 -1.58
C ARG A 278 11.07 -12.06 -3.03
N ASN A 279 10.96 -13.30 -3.48
CA ASN A 279 10.55 -13.61 -4.84
C ASN A 279 9.03 -13.58 -5.03
N GLY A 280 8.25 -13.24 -3.99
CA GLY A 280 6.79 -13.25 -4.02
C GLY A 280 6.16 -14.63 -4.22
N GLN A 281 6.96 -15.71 -4.20
CA GLN A 281 6.54 -17.05 -4.60
C GLN A 281 5.55 -17.71 -3.62
N ASP A 282 5.51 -17.27 -2.36
CA ASP A 282 4.54 -17.75 -1.37
C ASP A 282 3.36 -16.78 -1.13
N LEU A 283 3.40 -15.55 -1.68
CA LEU A 283 2.49 -14.47 -1.30
C LEU A 283 1.19 -14.40 -2.13
N ARG A 284 0.73 -15.47 -2.80
CA ARG A 284 -0.51 -15.39 -3.63
C ARG A 284 -0.48 -14.28 -4.72
N VAL A 285 0.70 -13.78 -5.10
CA VAL A 285 0.87 -12.70 -6.08
C VAL A 285 0.98 -13.29 -7.49
N GLY A 286 0.37 -12.61 -8.46
CA GLY A 286 0.40 -12.99 -9.87
C GLY A 286 -0.58 -14.11 -10.24
N ALA A 287 -0.22 -14.92 -11.24
CA ALA A 287 -1.04 -16.05 -11.70
C ALA A 287 -0.62 -17.36 -11.01
N GLN A 288 -1.58 -18.06 -10.39
CA GLN A 288 -1.32 -19.31 -9.66
C GLN A 288 -2.26 -20.43 -10.10
N LEU A 289 -1.77 -21.67 -10.09
CA LEU A 289 -2.62 -22.82 -10.42
C LEU A 289 -3.64 -23.09 -9.32
N VAL A 290 -4.89 -23.35 -9.69
CA VAL A 290 -5.99 -23.67 -8.76
C VAL A 290 -5.64 -24.89 -7.89
N THR A 291 -4.91 -25.87 -8.43
CA THR A 291 -4.38 -27.01 -7.67
C THR A 291 -3.60 -26.61 -6.41
N ASN A 292 -2.88 -25.50 -6.44
CA ASN A 292 -2.07 -25.06 -5.31
C ASN A 292 -2.94 -24.60 -4.15
N PHE A 293 -4.09 -23.97 -4.44
CA PHE A 293 -5.07 -23.60 -3.42
C PHE A 293 -5.77 -24.83 -2.85
N LEU A 294 -6.16 -25.79 -3.70
CA LEU A 294 -6.84 -27.02 -3.25
C LEU A 294 -5.94 -27.93 -2.40
N ARG A 295 -4.64 -27.99 -2.68
CA ARG A 295 -3.66 -28.78 -1.90
C ARG A 295 -3.42 -28.24 -0.50
N ARG A 296 -3.66 -26.95 -0.26
CA ARG A 296 -3.43 -26.30 1.05
C ARG A 296 -4.42 -26.75 2.13
N GLN A 297 -5.47 -27.50 1.78
CA GLN A 297 -6.48 -28.03 2.71
C GLN A 297 -6.99 -26.99 3.71
N GLU A 298 -7.42 -25.82 3.21
CA GLU A 298 -8.07 -24.81 4.06
C GLU A 298 -9.29 -25.45 4.75
N THR A 299 -9.35 -25.34 6.08
CA THR A 299 -10.45 -25.90 6.86
C THR A 299 -11.76 -25.25 6.43
N PRO A 300 -12.74 -26.02 5.91
CA PRO A 300 -13.99 -25.45 5.48
C PRO A 300 -14.74 -24.86 6.69
N SER A 301 -15.46 -23.77 6.46
CA SER A 301 -16.13 -22.95 7.45
C SER A 301 -17.54 -22.56 7.02
N TRP A 302 -18.39 -22.19 7.98
CA TRP A 302 -19.71 -21.59 7.70
C TRP A 302 -19.70 -20.06 7.83
N GLU A 303 -18.53 -19.45 8.12
CA GLU A 303 -18.39 -17.99 8.25
C GLU A 303 -18.73 -17.22 6.97
N PHE A 304 -18.63 -17.86 5.80
CA PHE A 304 -19.13 -17.30 4.54
C PHE A 304 -20.59 -16.84 4.64
N LEU A 305 -21.47 -17.63 5.28
CA LEU A 305 -22.88 -17.29 5.47
C LEU A 305 -23.08 -16.14 6.46
N ARG A 306 -22.06 -15.80 7.25
CA ARG A 306 -22.03 -14.65 8.17
C ARG A 306 -21.40 -13.41 7.53
N GLY A 307 -21.05 -13.47 6.25
CA GLY A 307 -20.54 -12.36 5.47
C GLY A 307 -19.02 -12.27 5.35
N HIS A 308 -18.29 -13.36 5.59
CA HIS A 308 -16.89 -13.49 5.19
C HIS A 308 -16.76 -13.85 3.69
N ASP A 309 -15.66 -13.45 3.05
CA ASP A 309 -15.29 -13.98 1.74
C ASP A 309 -15.13 -15.52 1.78
N PRO A 310 -15.51 -16.23 0.69
CA PRO A 310 -15.39 -17.69 0.62
C PRO A 310 -13.92 -18.14 0.55
N SER A 311 -13.61 -19.28 1.17
CA SER A 311 -12.33 -19.99 1.03
C SER A 311 -12.40 -21.11 -0.02
N TRP A 312 -11.24 -21.60 -0.47
CA TRP A 312 -11.21 -22.76 -1.38
C TRP A 312 -11.66 -24.05 -0.67
N GLY A 313 -11.45 -24.11 0.65
CA GLY A 313 -12.03 -25.14 1.53
C GLY A 313 -13.56 -25.15 1.46
N ASP A 314 -14.20 -23.99 1.55
CA ASP A 314 -15.66 -23.86 1.49
C ASP A 314 -16.23 -24.33 0.15
N ILE A 315 -15.53 -24.03 -0.95
CA ILE A 315 -15.92 -24.43 -2.31
C ILE A 315 -15.81 -25.95 -2.46
N SER A 316 -14.68 -26.55 -2.07
CA SER A 316 -14.43 -27.99 -2.19
C SER A 316 -15.33 -28.84 -1.28
N ALA A 317 -15.67 -28.34 -0.08
CA ALA A 317 -16.60 -28.97 0.85
C ALA A 317 -18.09 -28.67 0.55
N ASP A 318 -18.39 -27.99 -0.55
CA ASP A 318 -19.74 -27.59 -0.94
C ASP A 318 -20.51 -26.78 0.12
N ARG A 319 -19.84 -25.89 0.86
CA ARG A 319 -20.48 -25.03 1.87
C ARG A 319 -21.00 -23.70 1.32
N THR A 320 -20.68 -23.39 0.06
CA THR A 320 -21.15 -22.19 -0.63
C THR A 320 -22.47 -22.42 -1.38
N VAL A 321 -23.18 -21.33 -1.70
CA VAL A 321 -24.44 -21.38 -2.45
C VAL A 321 -24.18 -21.72 -3.91
N ARG A 322 -24.89 -22.72 -4.46
CA ARG A 322 -24.83 -23.06 -5.89
C ARG A 322 -25.78 -22.18 -6.69
N LEU A 323 -25.24 -21.13 -7.30
CA LEU A 323 -26.01 -20.24 -8.16
C LEU A 323 -26.24 -20.87 -9.55
N SER A 324 -27.50 -20.86 -9.99
CA SER A 324 -27.98 -21.32 -11.30
C SER A 324 -27.28 -20.63 -12.47
N ARG A 325 -26.71 -19.45 -12.23
CA ARG A 325 -25.90 -18.69 -13.19
C ARG A 325 -24.63 -19.41 -13.60
N LEU A 326 -24.15 -20.36 -12.80
CA LEU A 326 -23.01 -21.20 -13.18
C LEU A 326 -23.30 -21.93 -14.49
N SER A 327 -24.54 -22.40 -14.69
CA SER A 327 -24.95 -23.04 -15.95
C SER A 327 -24.92 -22.08 -17.15
N ARG A 328 -25.30 -20.81 -16.96
CA ARG A 328 -25.17 -19.79 -18.02
C ARG A 328 -23.72 -19.49 -18.32
N LEU A 329 -22.89 -19.42 -17.28
CA LEU A 329 -21.46 -19.19 -17.44
C LEU A 329 -20.82 -20.34 -18.22
N TYR A 330 -21.21 -21.60 -17.95
CA TYR A 330 -20.84 -22.75 -18.76
C TYR A 330 -21.29 -22.66 -20.22
N GLN A 331 -22.50 -22.17 -20.48
CA GLN A 331 -23.00 -21.97 -21.85
C GLN A 331 -22.16 -20.91 -22.59
N SER A 332 -21.69 -19.86 -21.92
CA SER A 332 -20.77 -18.87 -22.52
C SER A 332 -19.33 -19.37 -22.73
N LEU A 333 -18.96 -20.55 -22.20
CA LEU A 333 -17.66 -21.16 -22.49
C LEU A 333 -17.63 -21.87 -23.85
N SER A 334 -18.77 -21.95 -24.55
CA SER A 334 -18.90 -22.62 -25.84
C SER A 334 -17.97 -22.01 -26.89
N THR A 335 -17.25 -22.84 -27.63
CA THR A 335 -16.32 -22.39 -28.66
C THR A 335 -17.04 -22.11 -29.98
N GLU A 336 -17.01 -20.87 -30.48
CA GLU A 336 -17.28 -20.61 -31.90
C GLU A 336 -16.00 -20.89 -32.72
N LYS A 337 -16.11 -21.70 -33.78
CA LYS A 337 -15.02 -21.99 -34.73
C LYS A 337 -13.71 -22.49 -34.07
N GLY A 338 -13.81 -23.19 -32.95
CA GLY A 338 -12.66 -23.78 -32.24
C GLY A 338 -11.78 -22.80 -31.45
N ARG A 339 -12.19 -21.54 -31.28
CA ARG A 339 -11.48 -20.56 -30.43
C ARG A 339 -12.19 -20.45 -29.06
N ARG A 340 -11.41 -20.41 -27.98
CA ARG A 340 -11.90 -20.22 -26.60
C ARG A 340 -12.25 -18.73 -26.39
N ASN A 341 -13.49 -18.48 -25.96
CA ASN A 341 -14.06 -17.14 -25.76
C ASN A 341 -13.45 -16.41 -24.55
N PHE A 342 -13.76 -15.12 -24.46
CA PHE A 342 -13.59 -14.33 -23.24
C PHE A 342 -14.97 -14.11 -22.60
N VAL A 343 -15.07 -14.29 -21.29
CA VAL A 343 -16.33 -14.10 -20.55
C VAL A 343 -16.15 -13.08 -19.44
N LEU A 344 -17.00 -12.05 -19.44
CA LEU A 344 -17.09 -11.05 -18.38
C LEU A 344 -18.29 -11.32 -17.49
N LEU A 345 -18.05 -11.57 -16.21
CA LEU A 345 -19.08 -11.64 -15.18
C LEU A 345 -19.22 -10.28 -14.50
N LYS A 346 -20.23 -9.49 -14.90
CA LYS A 346 -20.50 -8.18 -14.28
C LYS A 346 -21.36 -8.33 -13.02
N GLY A 347 -21.19 -7.45 -12.04
CA GLY A 347 -22.10 -7.40 -10.89
C GLY A 347 -21.64 -6.45 -9.79
N ARG A 348 -22.55 -6.05 -8.90
CA ARG A 348 -22.31 -5.23 -7.70
C ARG A 348 -21.44 -5.96 -6.69
N SER A 349 -20.83 -5.23 -5.76
CA SER A 349 -20.20 -5.83 -4.57
C SER A 349 -21.22 -6.70 -3.83
N GLY A 350 -20.83 -7.82 -3.22
CA GLY A 350 -21.77 -8.69 -2.48
C GLY A 350 -22.67 -9.63 -3.31
N SER A 351 -22.71 -9.51 -4.63
CA SER A 351 -23.55 -10.35 -5.52
C SER A 351 -23.11 -11.82 -5.69
N GLY A 352 -21.98 -12.23 -5.09
CA GLY A 352 -21.46 -13.60 -5.18
C GLY A 352 -20.60 -13.91 -6.42
N LYS A 353 -20.07 -12.89 -7.12
CA LYS A 353 -19.19 -13.07 -8.30
C LYS A 353 -17.97 -13.92 -8.01
N THR A 354 -17.22 -13.60 -6.96
CA THR A 354 -16.02 -14.34 -6.54
C THR A 354 -16.37 -15.79 -6.25
N THR A 355 -17.46 -16.04 -5.51
CA THR A 355 -17.96 -17.40 -5.23
C THR A 355 -18.27 -18.16 -6.52
N LEU A 356 -18.93 -17.51 -7.50
CA LEU A 356 -19.27 -18.12 -8.79
C LEU A 356 -18.02 -18.44 -9.60
N LEU A 357 -17.03 -17.53 -9.60
CA LEU A 357 -15.76 -17.68 -10.31
C LEU A 357 -14.91 -18.80 -9.68
N MET A 358 -14.77 -18.84 -8.35
CA MET A 358 -14.05 -19.92 -7.65
C MET A 358 -14.70 -21.28 -7.90
N ARG A 359 -16.04 -21.34 -7.92
CA ARG A 359 -16.77 -22.56 -8.21
C ARG A 359 -16.52 -23.05 -9.63
N LEU A 360 -16.52 -22.13 -10.60
CA LEU A 360 -16.14 -22.47 -11.97
C LEU A 360 -14.71 -23.03 -12.03
N ALA A 361 -13.76 -22.36 -11.38
CA ALA A 361 -12.36 -22.80 -11.35
C ALA A 361 -12.24 -24.25 -10.83
N PHE A 362 -12.90 -24.53 -9.70
CA PHE A 362 -12.95 -25.85 -9.10
C PHE A 362 -13.57 -26.91 -10.05
N GLU A 363 -14.69 -26.58 -10.70
CA GLU A 363 -15.36 -27.51 -11.62
C GLU A 363 -14.61 -27.71 -12.95
N LEU A 364 -13.82 -26.74 -13.41
CA LEU A 364 -12.91 -26.91 -14.56
C LEU A 364 -11.71 -27.78 -14.19
N GLU A 365 -11.10 -27.55 -13.03
CA GLU A 365 -9.96 -28.32 -12.53
C GLU A 365 -10.33 -29.80 -12.30
N THR A 366 -11.50 -30.06 -11.70
CA THR A 366 -12.02 -31.42 -11.50
C THR A 366 -12.39 -32.14 -12.80
N LYS A 367 -12.58 -31.41 -13.91
CA LYS A 367 -12.72 -31.96 -15.27
C LYS A 367 -11.36 -32.20 -15.95
N GLY A 368 -10.25 -31.97 -15.26
CA GLY A 368 -8.89 -32.23 -15.74
C GLY A 368 -8.27 -31.10 -16.57
N LEU A 369 -8.85 -29.90 -16.56
CA LEU A 369 -8.24 -28.73 -17.21
C LEU A 369 -7.25 -28.05 -16.27
N VAL A 370 -6.17 -27.50 -16.82
CA VAL A 370 -5.21 -26.72 -16.02
C VAL A 370 -5.75 -25.30 -15.86
N VAL A 371 -6.11 -24.90 -14.64
CA VAL A 371 -6.71 -23.59 -14.38
C VAL A 371 -5.74 -22.69 -13.62
N ALA A 372 -5.48 -21.50 -14.15
CA ALA A 372 -4.81 -20.42 -13.46
C ALA A 372 -5.82 -19.44 -12.85
N TRP A 373 -5.54 -18.99 -11.63
CA TRP A 373 -6.27 -17.98 -10.87
C TRP A 373 -5.40 -16.73 -10.72
N ILE A 374 -5.96 -15.57 -11.04
CA ILE A 374 -5.39 -14.26 -10.76
C ILE A 374 -6.30 -13.59 -9.75
N ASP A 375 -5.78 -13.39 -8.55
CA ASP A 375 -6.52 -12.78 -7.46
C ASP A 375 -6.62 -11.26 -7.64
N ARG A 376 -7.66 -10.66 -7.06
CA ARG A 376 -7.80 -9.20 -6.95
C ARG A 376 -6.63 -8.55 -6.19
N SER A 377 -5.83 -9.30 -5.45
CA SER A 377 -4.57 -8.83 -4.84
C SER A 377 -3.35 -8.83 -5.76
N ALA A 378 -3.48 -9.17 -7.05
CA ALA A 378 -2.35 -9.19 -7.97
C ALA A 378 -1.74 -7.78 -8.15
N SER A 379 -0.54 -7.59 -7.62
CA SER A 379 0.20 -6.32 -7.70
C SER A 379 1.27 -6.27 -8.79
N ASP A 380 1.58 -7.43 -9.38
CA ASP A 380 2.59 -7.59 -10.43
C ASP A 380 2.26 -6.73 -11.67
N ARG A 381 3.30 -6.36 -12.43
CA ARG A 381 3.08 -5.70 -13.72
C ARG A 381 2.33 -6.66 -14.64
N VAL A 382 1.42 -6.11 -15.45
CA VAL A 382 0.68 -6.83 -16.49
C VAL A 382 1.62 -7.71 -17.35
N SER A 383 2.81 -7.19 -17.70
CA SER A 383 3.81 -7.95 -18.46
C SER A 383 4.32 -9.19 -17.76
N ASP A 384 4.47 -9.14 -16.44
CA ASP A 384 5.04 -10.21 -15.64
C ASP A 384 3.99 -11.30 -15.40
N ILE A 385 2.74 -10.91 -15.13
CA ILE A 385 1.62 -11.85 -15.05
C ILE A 385 1.42 -12.59 -16.38
N VAL A 386 1.51 -11.88 -17.51
CA VAL A 386 1.43 -12.52 -18.84
C VAL A 386 2.55 -13.55 -19.02
N LYS A 387 3.80 -13.22 -18.66
CA LYS A 387 4.93 -14.18 -18.70
C LYS A 387 4.72 -15.39 -17.79
N GLN A 388 4.18 -15.18 -16.59
CA GLN A 388 3.84 -16.26 -15.67
C GLN A 388 2.79 -17.19 -16.30
N VAL A 389 1.72 -16.64 -16.88
CA VAL A 389 0.68 -17.41 -17.57
C VAL A 389 1.23 -18.13 -18.80
N GLU A 390 2.12 -17.51 -19.57
CA GLU A 390 2.78 -18.15 -20.71
C GLU A 390 3.63 -19.36 -20.28
N SER A 391 4.34 -19.23 -19.16
CA SER A 391 5.15 -20.31 -18.56
C SER A 391 4.29 -21.45 -18.01
N LEU A 392 3.19 -21.12 -17.32
CA LEU A 392 2.24 -22.10 -16.78
C LEU A 392 1.45 -22.82 -17.88
N ALA A 393 1.25 -22.15 -19.02
CA ALA A 393 0.46 -22.63 -20.16
C ALA A 393 -0.92 -23.23 -19.80
N PRO A 394 -1.78 -22.51 -19.04
CA PRO A 394 -3.05 -23.04 -18.57
C PRO A 394 -4.10 -23.13 -19.69
N ASP A 395 -5.05 -24.02 -19.50
CA ASP A 395 -6.24 -24.14 -20.33
C ASP A 395 -7.20 -22.96 -20.13
N ALA A 396 -7.33 -22.51 -18.88
CA ALA A 396 -8.19 -21.42 -18.48
C ALA A 396 -7.50 -20.47 -17.49
N VAL A 397 -7.77 -19.18 -17.62
CA VAL A 397 -7.35 -18.13 -16.69
C VAL A 397 -8.59 -17.45 -16.14
N LEU A 398 -8.75 -17.49 -14.82
CA LEU A 398 -9.84 -16.82 -14.11
C LEU A 398 -9.28 -15.62 -13.34
N ILE A 399 -9.89 -14.46 -13.52
CA ILE A 399 -9.45 -13.19 -12.95
C ILE A 399 -10.55 -12.64 -12.03
N ASP A 400 -10.26 -12.48 -10.75
CA ASP A 400 -11.17 -11.79 -9.84
C ASP A 400 -10.88 -10.28 -9.82
N ASP A 401 -11.89 -9.46 -10.11
CA ASP A 401 -11.89 -7.99 -10.19
C ASP A 401 -10.93 -7.45 -11.28
N LEU A 402 -11.27 -7.65 -12.56
CA LEU A 402 -10.47 -7.17 -13.70
C LEU A 402 -10.27 -5.64 -13.70
N ASP A 403 -11.19 -4.89 -13.11
CA ASP A 403 -11.13 -3.44 -13.06
C ASP A 403 -9.91 -2.88 -12.30
N ILE A 404 -9.16 -3.71 -11.57
CA ILE A 404 -7.86 -3.32 -10.98
C ILE A 404 -6.78 -3.02 -12.03
N PHE A 405 -6.97 -3.44 -13.28
CA PHE A 405 -6.03 -3.16 -14.37
C PHE A 405 -6.40 -1.92 -15.17
N GLY A 406 -7.48 -1.21 -14.80
CA GLY A 406 -7.93 0.05 -15.38
C GLY A 406 -7.95 0.02 -16.91
N ASP A 407 -7.39 1.04 -17.54
CA ASP A 407 -7.33 1.18 -19.01
C ASP A 407 -6.52 0.07 -19.71
N SER A 408 -5.66 -0.66 -18.97
CA SER A 408 -4.88 -1.77 -19.52
C SER A 408 -5.65 -3.11 -19.54
N SER A 409 -6.85 -3.16 -18.96
CA SER A 409 -7.65 -4.39 -18.80
C SER A 409 -7.91 -5.12 -20.11
N ALA A 410 -8.23 -4.37 -21.17
CA ALA A 410 -8.57 -4.96 -22.48
C ALA A 410 -7.34 -5.58 -23.16
N ASP A 411 -6.21 -4.88 -23.15
CA ASP A 411 -4.95 -5.42 -23.66
C ASP A 411 -4.50 -6.64 -22.87
N PHE A 412 -4.59 -6.56 -21.54
CA PHE A 412 -4.21 -7.64 -20.65
C PHE A 412 -4.98 -8.93 -20.95
N VAL A 413 -6.31 -8.87 -20.99
CA VAL A 413 -7.15 -10.02 -21.33
C VAL A 413 -6.84 -10.56 -22.72
N ARG A 414 -6.66 -9.69 -23.72
CA ARG A 414 -6.32 -10.10 -25.10
C ARG A 414 -5.03 -10.91 -25.14
N ARG A 415 -4.01 -10.48 -24.39
CA ARG A 415 -2.72 -11.18 -24.27
C ARG A 415 -2.88 -12.55 -23.58
N LEU A 416 -3.67 -12.62 -22.50
CA LEU A 416 -3.96 -13.86 -21.78
C LEU A 416 -4.73 -14.89 -22.61
N ASN A 417 -5.62 -14.46 -23.51
CA ASN A 417 -6.41 -15.37 -24.36
C ASN A 417 -5.58 -16.13 -25.42
N ARG A 418 -4.34 -15.69 -25.70
CA ARG A 418 -3.37 -16.36 -26.60
C ARG A 418 -3.95 -16.74 -27.97
N SER A 419 -4.73 -15.82 -28.55
CA SER A 419 -5.45 -15.99 -29.83
C SER A 419 -6.50 -17.11 -29.81
N GLY A 420 -7.19 -17.28 -28.68
CA GLY A 420 -8.25 -18.27 -28.48
C GLY A 420 -7.77 -19.64 -28.02
N ARG A 421 -6.49 -19.78 -27.61
CA ARG A 421 -5.96 -21.03 -27.03
C ARG A 421 -6.29 -21.19 -25.56
N THR A 422 -6.48 -20.08 -24.85
CA THR A 422 -6.73 -20.07 -23.40
C THR A 422 -8.08 -19.41 -23.14
N LEU A 423 -8.95 -20.10 -22.42
CA LEU A 423 -10.22 -19.52 -21.95
C LEU A 423 -9.90 -18.43 -20.94
N VAL A 424 -10.50 -17.25 -21.05
CA VAL A 424 -10.35 -16.20 -20.04
C VAL A 424 -11.71 -15.85 -19.49
N VAL A 425 -11.89 -15.92 -18.17
CA VAL A 425 -13.12 -15.52 -17.47
C VAL A 425 -12.74 -14.50 -16.41
N ALA A 426 -13.40 -13.35 -16.41
CA ALA A 426 -13.04 -12.28 -15.49
C ALA A 426 -14.29 -11.67 -14.85
N THR A 427 -14.21 -11.33 -13.56
CA THR A 427 -15.26 -10.56 -12.88
C THR A 427 -15.00 -9.07 -13.04
N VAL A 428 -16.08 -8.28 -13.09
CA VAL A 428 -15.99 -6.81 -13.15
C VAL A 428 -17.14 -6.18 -12.38
N ARG A 429 -16.88 -5.05 -11.74
CA ARG A 429 -17.93 -4.26 -11.11
C ARG A 429 -18.85 -3.63 -12.15
N THR A 430 -20.17 -3.71 -11.96
CA THR A 430 -21.15 -3.08 -12.87
C THR A 430 -20.87 -1.59 -13.07
N THR A 431 -20.46 -0.89 -12.00
CA THR A 431 -20.08 0.53 -12.03
C THR A 431 -18.73 0.83 -12.67
N ARG A 432 -17.89 -0.18 -12.95
CA ARG A 432 -16.60 -0.03 -13.64
C ARG A 432 -16.55 -0.74 -14.99
N LEU A 433 -17.64 -1.42 -15.38
CA LEU A 433 -17.75 -2.03 -16.70
C LEU A 433 -17.53 -1.01 -17.83
N TRP A 434 -17.87 0.26 -17.59
CA TRP A 434 -17.63 1.34 -18.56
C TRP A 434 -16.15 1.63 -18.81
N ALA A 435 -15.27 1.31 -17.86
CA ALA A 435 -13.82 1.53 -17.96
C ALA A 435 -13.10 0.37 -18.67
N ILE A 436 -13.79 -0.77 -18.89
CA ILE A 436 -13.21 -1.92 -19.59
C ILE A 436 -13.66 -1.88 -21.05
N GLU A 437 -12.71 -1.67 -21.95
CA GLU A 437 -12.96 -1.82 -23.39
C GLU A 437 -13.29 -3.30 -23.68
N LYS A 438 -14.50 -3.56 -24.20
CA LYS A 438 -14.99 -4.92 -24.46
C LYS A 438 -14.16 -5.56 -25.59
N PRO A 439 -13.47 -6.69 -25.35
CA PRO A 439 -12.79 -7.40 -26.42
C PRO A 439 -13.78 -7.92 -27.47
N PRO A 440 -13.39 -8.01 -28.75
CA PRO A 440 -14.22 -8.64 -29.78
C PRO A 440 -14.50 -10.10 -29.38
N ASN A 441 -15.77 -10.53 -29.48
CA ASN A 441 -16.28 -11.84 -29.06
C ASN A 441 -16.33 -12.11 -27.53
N ALA A 442 -16.40 -11.05 -26.71
CA ALA A 442 -16.63 -11.19 -25.28
C ALA A 442 -18.12 -11.44 -24.96
N ASP A 443 -18.42 -12.52 -24.24
CA ASP A 443 -19.74 -12.74 -23.65
C ASP A 443 -19.84 -12.03 -22.30
N ILE A 444 -20.99 -11.41 -22.03
CA ILE A 444 -21.25 -10.74 -20.75
C ILE A 444 -22.32 -11.52 -20.01
N VAL A 445 -21.97 -12.06 -18.86
CA VAL A 445 -22.89 -12.72 -17.94
C VAL A 445 -23.28 -11.74 -16.84
N ASP A 446 -24.58 -11.56 -16.64
CA ASP A 446 -25.09 -10.67 -15.60
C ASP A 446 -25.15 -11.37 -14.23
N GLY A 447 -24.23 -10.98 -13.36
CA GLY A 447 -24.17 -11.34 -11.95
C GLY A 447 -25.09 -10.51 -11.05
N ASP A 448 -25.79 -9.49 -11.56
CA ASP A 448 -26.79 -8.71 -10.81
C ASP A 448 -28.23 -9.21 -11.02
N ALA A 449 -28.44 -10.29 -11.78
CA ALA A 449 -29.78 -10.84 -11.97
C ALA A 449 -30.43 -11.23 -10.62
N ASP A 450 -31.72 -11.53 -10.62
CA ASP A 450 -32.39 -12.07 -9.43
C ASP A 450 -31.98 -13.54 -9.17
N LEU A 451 -32.04 -13.97 -7.91
CA LEU A 451 -31.87 -15.38 -7.55
C LEU A 451 -33.09 -16.19 -7.99
N SER A 452 -32.84 -17.33 -8.64
CA SER A 452 -33.93 -18.26 -9.01
C SER A 452 -34.45 -19.01 -7.79
N ASP A 453 -35.64 -19.61 -7.91
CA ASP A 453 -36.21 -20.45 -6.86
C ASP A 453 -35.30 -21.62 -6.47
N LYS A 454 -34.54 -22.13 -7.43
CA LYS A 454 -33.53 -23.16 -7.19
C LYS A 454 -32.38 -22.63 -6.32
N ASP A 455 -31.93 -21.39 -6.57
CA ASP A 455 -30.86 -20.74 -5.82
C ASP A 455 -31.30 -20.45 -4.38
N LEU A 456 -32.52 -19.94 -4.22
CA LEU A 456 -33.13 -19.64 -2.93
C LEU A 456 -33.30 -20.91 -2.09
N LYS A 457 -33.78 -22.00 -2.69
CA LYS A 457 -33.87 -23.31 -2.00
C LYS A 457 -32.50 -23.84 -1.60
N SER A 458 -31.51 -23.79 -2.49
CA SER A 458 -30.14 -24.19 -2.17
C SER A 458 -29.55 -23.36 -1.03
N LEU A 459 -29.79 -22.05 -1.02
CA LEU A 459 -29.36 -21.17 0.06
C LEU A 459 -30.06 -21.51 1.38
N LEU A 460 -31.36 -21.79 1.39
CA LEU A 460 -32.08 -22.23 2.60
C LEU A 460 -31.52 -23.54 3.14
N GLU A 461 -31.19 -24.50 2.28
CA GLU A 461 -30.54 -25.75 2.69
C GLU A 461 -29.20 -25.47 3.38
N LYS A 462 -28.33 -24.65 2.78
CA LYS A 462 -27.04 -24.29 3.39
C LYS A 462 -27.21 -23.54 4.72
N LEU A 463 -28.15 -22.60 4.81
CA LEU A 463 -28.47 -21.90 6.06
C LEU A 463 -28.99 -22.87 7.13
N ARG A 464 -29.81 -23.85 6.76
CA ARG A 464 -30.30 -24.89 7.67
C ARG A 464 -29.17 -25.80 8.16
N ASP A 465 -28.33 -26.29 7.25
CA ASP A 465 -27.20 -27.17 7.56
C ASP A 465 -26.20 -26.47 8.49
N ALA A 466 -26.06 -25.14 8.36
CA ALA A 466 -25.24 -24.31 9.23
C ALA A 466 -25.92 -23.90 10.55
N GLY A 467 -27.21 -24.18 10.74
CA GLY A 467 -27.99 -23.71 11.90
C GLY A 467 -28.22 -22.19 11.92
N LEU A 468 -28.20 -21.54 10.76
CA LEU A 468 -28.22 -20.07 10.58
C LEU A 468 -29.54 -19.53 9.98
N LEU A 469 -30.65 -20.27 10.11
CA LEU A 469 -31.95 -19.81 9.60
C LEU A 469 -32.48 -18.55 10.31
N GLY A 470 -32.01 -18.25 11.52
CA GLY A 470 -32.38 -17.04 12.26
C GLY A 470 -33.89 -16.83 12.32
N GLU A 471 -34.36 -15.66 11.86
CA GLU A 471 -35.79 -15.30 11.82
C GLU A 471 -36.62 -16.22 10.91
N LEU A 472 -36.01 -16.81 9.89
CA LEU A 472 -36.69 -17.72 8.96
C LEU A 472 -37.11 -19.04 9.62
N ASN A 473 -36.54 -19.38 10.78
CA ASN A 473 -36.94 -20.60 11.49
C ASN A 473 -38.42 -20.56 11.92
N ARG A 474 -39.00 -19.36 12.10
CA ARG A 474 -40.38 -19.14 12.55
C ARG A 474 -41.43 -19.13 11.43
N THR A 475 -41.01 -19.17 10.16
CA THR A 475 -41.91 -19.15 8.99
C THR A 475 -42.09 -20.53 8.38
N ALA A 476 -43.21 -20.78 7.69
CA ALA A 476 -43.41 -22.00 6.93
C ALA A 476 -42.57 -22.00 5.63
N GLU A 477 -42.21 -23.17 5.12
CA GLU A 477 -41.32 -23.33 3.93
C GLU A 477 -41.68 -22.46 2.71
N PRO A 478 -42.95 -22.34 2.28
CA PRO A 478 -43.30 -21.47 1.14
C PRO A 478 -43.01 -19.98 1.42
N ASP A 479 -43.28 -19.55 2.65
CA ASP A 479 -43.09 -18.15 3.10
C ASP A 479 -41.61 -17.83 3.29
N ARG A 480 -40.78 -18.81 3.66
CA ARG A 480 -39.32 -18.66 3.76
C ARG A 480 -38.69 -18.29 2.41
N VAL A 481 -39.06 -19.00 1.34
CA VAL A 481 -38.55 -18.71 -0.02
C VAL A 481 -38.99 -17.32 -0.47
N HIS A 482 -40.25 -16.95 -0.22
CA HIS A 482 -40.76 -15.63 -0.58
C HIS A 482 -40.00 -14.52 0.17
N ARG A 483 -39.83 -14.67 1.49
CA ARG A 483 -39.10 -13.71 2.33
C ARG A 483 -37.63 -13.58 1.90
N LEU A 484 -36.96 -14.71 1.65
CA LEU A 484 -35.58 -14.72 1.17
C LEU A 484 -35.45 -14.03 -0.20
N ARG A 485 -36.42 -14.23 -1.10
CA ARG A 485 -36.48 -13.52 -2.38
C ARG A 485 -36.54 -12.01 -2.17
N GLU A 486 -37.40 -11.53 -1.27
CA GLU A 486 -37.50 -10.10 -1.00
C GLU A 486 -36.21 -9.48 -0.46
N LEU A 487 -35.55 -10.17 0.48
CA LEU A 487 -34.28 -9.71 1.07
C LEU A 487 -33.15 -9.69 0.03
N SER A 488 -33.07 -10.72 -0.81
CA SER A 488 -32.00 -10.89 -1.81
C SER A 488 -32.12 -10.01 -3.05
N LYS A 489 -33.26 -9.35 -3.30
CA LYS A 489 -33.45 -8.41 -4.43
C LYS A 489 -32.46 -7.24 -4.44
N ARG A 490 -31.91 -6.87 -3.27
CA ARG A 490 -30.98 -5.74 -3.16
C ARG A 490 -29.52 -6.19 -3.28
N ASP A 491 -29.13 -7.13 -2.44
CA ASP A 491 -27.76 -7.66 -2.33
C ASP A 491 -27.80 -8.99 -1.55
N LEU A 492 -27.12 -10.03 -2.06
CA LEU A 492 -27.07 -11.34 -1.42
C LEU A 492 -26.34 -11.29 -0.07
N LEU A 493 -25.25 -10.54 0.05
CA LEU A 493 -24.52 -10.40 1.30
C LEU A 493 -25.39 -9.72 2.37
N ALA A 494 -26.05 -8.62 1.99
CA ALA A 494 -26.92 -7.89 2.90
C ALA A 494 -28.07 -8.78 3.39
N ALA A 495 -28.64 -9.59 2.50
CA ALA A 495 -29.67 -10.57 2.85
C ALA A 495 -29.17 -11.62 3.84
N LEU A 496 -27.99 -12.21 3.58
CA LEU A 496 -27.37 -13.19 4.49
C LEU A 496 -27.17 -12.61 5.90
N ILE A 497 -26.55 -11.43 5.99
CA ILE A 497 -26.31 -10.77 7.27
C ILE A 497 -27.63 -10.48 7.98
N GLN A 498 -28.64 -9.99 7.26
CA GLN A 498 -29.93 -9.69 7.87
C GLN A 498 -30.66 -10.94 8.38
N ILE A 499 -30.56 -12.06 7.67
CA ILE A 499 -31.17 -13.33 8.12
C ILE A 499 -30.47 -13.86 9.37
N VAL A 500 -29.14 -13.82 9.38
CA VAL A 500 -28.33 -14.35 10.49
C VAL A 500 -28.47 -13.48 11.74
N THR A 501 -28.51 -12.15 11.58
CA THR A 501 -28.47 -11.20 12.70
C THR A 501 -29.84 -10.65 13.11
N GLY A 502 -30.86 -10.75 12.25
CA GLY A 502 -32.16 -10.12 12.44
C GLY A 502 -32.17 -8.59 12.22
N GLN A 503 -31.04 -8.00 11.82
CA GLN A 503 -30.89 -6.55 11.65
C GLN A 503 -30.65 -6.17 10.18
N PRO A 504 -31.15 -5.02 9.71
CA PRO A 504 -30.77 -4.50 8.39
C PRO A 504 -29.25 -4.38 8.27
N PHE A 505 -28.70 -4.68 7.09
CA PHE A 505 -27.26 -4.73 6.84
C PHE A 505 -26.53 -3.47 7.31
N GLU A 506 -26.99 -2.28 6.90
CA GLU A 506 -26.36 -1.02 7.26
C GLU A 506 -26.40 -0.75 8.77
N ALA A 507 -27.53 -1.09 9.43
CA ALA A 507 -27.67 -0.94 10.87
C ALA A 507 -26.75 -1.89 11.64
N ARG A 508 -26.58 -3.12 11.14
CA ARG A 508 -25.65 -4.09 11.72
C ARG A 508 -24.20 -3.61 11.60
N ILE A 509 -23.78 -3.15 10.43
CA ILE A 509 -22.40 -2.67 10.22
C ILE A 509 -22.12 -1.43 11.07
N GLN A 510 -23.06 -0.48 11.14
CA GLN A 510 -22.91 0.70 11.99
C GLN A 510 -22.82 0.32 13.47
N SER A 511 -23.68 -0.59 13.93
CA SER A 511 -23.63 -1.07 15.32
C SER A 511 -22.33 -1.80 15.66
N GLU A 512 -21.74 -2.56 14.73
CA GLU A 512 -20.44 -3.19 14.96
C GLU A 512 -19.33 -2.14 15.05
N TYR A 513 -19.36 -1.12 14.19
CA TYR A 513 -18.39 -0.03 14.20
C TYR A 513 -18.48 0.82 15.47
N ASP A 514 -19.69 1.17 15.91
CA ASP A 514 -19.93 2.02 17.08
C ASP A 514 -19.58 1.32 18.41
N GLN A 515 -19.49 -0.01 18.42
CA GLN A 515 -19.10 -0.81 19.59
C GLN A 515 -17.59 -0.93 19.79
N LEU A 516 -16.80 -0.56 18.78
CA LEU A 516 -15.34 -0.59 18.86
C LEU A 516 -14.83 0.58 19.70
N ASP A 517 -13.73 0.35 20.42
CA ASP A 517 -13.03 1.41 21.12
C ASP A 517 -12.31 2.36 20.13
N PRO A 518 -11.99 3.61 20.49
CA PRO A 518 -11.43 4.59 19.54
C PRO A 518 -10.16 4.13 18.79
N PRO A 519 -9.19 3.43 19.40
CA PRO A 519 -8.02 2.89 18.67
C PRO A 519 -8.41 1.82 17.65
N GLU A 520 -9.35 0.93 18.00
CA GLU A 520 -9.87 -0.13 17.12
C GLU A 520 -10.68 0.47 15.96
N GLN A 521 -11.52 1.48 16.24
CA GLN A 521 -12.23 2.24 15.22
C GLN A 521 -11.28 2.88 14.22
N HIS A 522 -10.18 3.49 14.70
CA HIS A 522 -9.19 4.10 13.83
C HIS A 522 -8.48 3.06 12.95
N ALA A 523 -8.07 1.92 13.52
CA ALA A 523 -7.47 0.82 12.76
C ALA A 523 -8.41 0.21 11.75
N TYR A 524 -9.64 -0.09 12.16
CA TYR A 524 -10.64 -0.64 11.27
C TYR A 524 -11.02 0.35 10.16
N SER A 525 -11.03 1.65 10.46
CA SER A 525 -11.25 2.71 9.47
C SER A 525 -10.18 2.73 8.38
N LEU A 526 -8.90 2.63 8.75
CA LEU A 526 -7.79 2.60 7.78
C LEU A 526 -7.86 1.37 6.88
N ILE A 527 -8.15 0.19 7.46
CA ILE A 527 -8.29 -1.05 6.67
C ILE A 527 -9.51 -0.96 5.73
N CYS A 528 -10.65 -0.45 6.21
CA CYS A 528 -11.86 -0.27 5.39
C CYS A 528 -11.65 0.77 4.29
N PHE A 529 -11.08 1.92 4.62
CA PHE A 529 -10.79 2.98 3.66
C PHE A 529 -9.79 2.49 2.61
N GLY A 530 -8.74 1.80 3.05
CA GLY A 530 -7.79 1.11 2.19
C GLY A 530 -8.50 0.19 1.19
N ALA A 531 -9.26 -0.80 1.67
CA ALA A 531 -9.95 -1.78 0.83
C ALA A 531 -11.05 -1.20 -0.09
N SER A 532 -11.65 -0.05 0.29
CA SER A 532 -12.70 0.61 -0.48
C SER A 532 -12.15 1.58 -1.53
N ARG A 533 -11.13 2.38 -1.17
CA ARG A 533 -10.76 3.63 -1.88
C ARG A 533 -9.33 3.68 -2.42
N VAL A 534 -8.38 2.96 -1.82
CA VAL A 534 -6.94 3.15 -2.07
C VAL A 534 -6.32 1.89 -2.67
N TYR A 535 -6.52 0.77 -2.00
CA TYR A 535 -6.03 -0.52 -2.43
C TYR A 535 -7.03 -1.16 -3.37
N GLU A 536 -6.62 -1.27 -4.63
CA GLU A 536 -7.11 -2.34 -5.49
C GLU A 536 -6.62 -3.71 -4.98
N ALA A 537 -5.56 -3.74 -4.16
CA ALA A 537 -5.14 -4.90 -3.39
C ALA A 537 -6.09 -5.21 -2.22
N SER A 538 -6.33 -6.49 -1.96
CA SER A 538 -7.22 -6.92 -0.88
C SER A 538 -6.62 -6.89 0.53
N TYR A 539 -5.32 -6.58 0.65
CA TYR A 539 -4.57 -6.74 1.89
C TYR A 539 -3.75 -5.48 2.20
N LEU A 540 -3.73 -5.10 3.47
CA LEU A 540 -2.86 -4.09 4.05
C LEU A 540 -1.82 -4.81 4.91
N PRO A 541 -0.51 -4.77 4.59
CA PRO A 541 0.51 -5.33 5.46
C PRO A 541 0.39 -4.79 6.88
N GLU A 542 0.49 -5.66 7.87
CA GLU A 542 0.29 -5.30 9.28
C GLU A 542 1.27 -4.22 9.75
N GLN A 543 2.51 -4.25 9.25
CA GLN A 543 3.52 -3.20 9.51
C GLN A 543 3.14 -1.85 8.91
N ASP A 544 2.50 -1.85 7.75
CA ASP A 544 2.07 -0.62 7.09
C ASP A 544 0.94 0.01 7.90
N LEU A 545 0.00 -0.81 8.38
CA LEU A 545 -1.05 -0.36 9.30
C LEU A 545 -0.46 0.22 10.59
N LEU A 546 0.47 -0.48 11.25
CA LEU A 546 1.09 -0.01 12.49
C LEU A 546 1.76 1.36 12.34
N GLN A 547 2.43 1.60 11.20
CA GLN A 547 3.05 2.90 10.90
C GLN A 547 2.03 4.02 10.65
N MET A 548 0.82 3.68 10.21
CA MET A 548 -0.27 4.64 9.99
C MET A 548 -1.04 4.96 11.27
N LEU A 549 -1.15 3.99 12.19
CA LEU A 549 -1.97 4.11 13.41
C LEU A 549 -1.43 5.11 14.42
N THR A 550 -0.11 5.17 14.55
CA THR A 550 0.52 6.08 15.49
C THR A 550 1.83 6.60 14.95
N PRO A 551 2.10 7.92 15.10
CA PRO A 551 3.41 8.45 14.78
C PRO A 551 4.45 8.08 15.85
N ALA A 552 4.05 7.73 17.07
CA ALA A 552 4.95 7.58 18.22
C ALA A 552 4.66 6.32 19.06
N PRO A 553 5.66 5.77 19.77
CA PRO A 553 5.49 4.62 20.66
C PRO A 553 4.53 4.92 21.83
N PRO A 554 3.97 3.86 22.47
CA PRO A 554 4.21 2.44 22.22
C PRO A 554 3.34 1.86 21.10
N TYR A 555 3.96 1.08 20.21
CA TYR A 555 3.27 0.40 19.11
C TYR A 555 2.63 -0.91 19.57
N GLY A 556 3.14 -1.51 20.67
CA GLY A 556 2.62 -2.74 21.26
C GLY A 556 1.13 -2.70 21.58
N ASN A 557 0.60 -1.55 22.01
CA ASN A 557 -0.83 -1.39 22.31
C ASN A 557 -1.71 -1.59 21.07
N PHE A 558 -1.26 -1.17 19.88
CA PHE A 558 -2.03 -1.33 18.66
C PHE A 558 -2.10 -2.78 18.17
N ILE A 559 -1.13 -3.63 18.51
CA ILE A 559 -1.26 -5.07 18.25
C ILE A 559 -2.43 -5.66 19.03
N VAL A 560 -2.62 -5.28 20.29
CA VAL A 560 -3.76 -5.74 21.10
C VAL A 560 -5.08 -5.41 20.40
N HIS A 561 -5.22 -4.17 19.92
CA HIS A 561 -6.40 -3.72 19.19
C HIS A 561 -6.58 -4.44 17.84
N ILE A 562 -5.49 -4.72 17.11
CA ILE A 562 -5.54 -5.51 15.88
C ILE A 562 -5.99 -6.95 16.18
N GLU A 563 -5.46 -7.59 17.23
CA GLU A 563 -5.92 -8.93 17.64
C GLU A 563 -7.39 -8.92 18.06
N ALA A 564 -7.84 -7.92 18.81
CA ALA A 564 -9.26 -7.78 19.18
C ALA A 564 -10.17 -7.70 17.95
N LEU A 565 -9.74 -7.01 16.88
CA LEU A 565 -10.46 -6.96 15.60
C LEU A 565 -10.46 -8.32 14.87
N VAL A 566 -9.36 -9.08 14.95
CA VAL A 566 -9.25 -10.44 14.38
C VAL A 566 -10.15 -11.41 15.15
N ASP A 567 -10.09 -11.40 16.48
CA ASP A 567 -10.89 -12.24 17.38
C ASP A 567 -12.38 -11.94 17.25
N SER A 568 -12.73 -10.66 17.08
CA SER A 568 -14.08 -10.19 16.76
C SER A 568 -14.50 -10.48 15.31
N ARG A 569 -13.61 -11.07 14.50
CA ARG A 569 -13.84 -11.46 13.10
C ARG A 569 -14.22 -10.30 12.19
N LEU A 570 -13.86 -9.07 12.54
CA LEU A 570 -14.08 -7.88 11.69
C LEU A 570 -13.04 -7.81 10.57
N ILE A 571 -11.83 -8.29 10.87
CA ILE A 571 -10.73 -8.43 9.93
C ILE A 571 -10.21 -9.87 9.93
N VAL A 572 -9.50 -10.23 8.86
CA VAL A 572 -8.86 -11.54 8.68
C VAL A 572 -7.37 -11.30 8.46
N ARG A 573 -6.55 -12.02 9.22
CA ARG A 573 -5.09 -12.05 9.03
C ARG A 573 -4.72 -13.17 8.05
N ASP A 574 -4.06 -12.81 6.96
CA ASP A 574 -3.55 -13.70 5.91
C ASP A 574 -2.02 -13.54 5.81
N PRO A 575 -1.25 -14.51 5.26
CA PRO A 575 0.17 -14.34 5.02
C PRO A 575 0.56 -13.05 4.25
N LEU A 576 -0.34 -12.52 3.42
CA LEU A 576 -0.20 -11.25 2.70
C LEU A 576 -0.40 -9.99 3.56
N GLY A 577 -1.11 -10.09 4.67
CA GLY A 577 -1.47 -8.96 5.51
C GLY A 577 -2.89 -9.05 6.06
N LEU A 578 -3.39 -7.92 6.54
CA LEU A 578 -4.72 -7.76 7.11
C LEU A 578 -5.71 -7.38 6.02
N ARG A 579 -6.92 -7.95 6.08
CA ARG A 579 -8.02 -7.54 5.22
C ARG A 579 -9.33 -7.46 5.97
N VAL A 580 -10.26 -6.65 5.49
CA VAL A 580 -11.65 -6.72 5.95
C VAL A 580 -12.24 -8.09 5.63
N ARG A 581 -13.20 -8.54 6.44
CA ARG A 581 -13.89 -9.81 6.18
C ARG A 581 -14.61 -9.86 4.82
N HIS A 582 -15.09 -8.70 4.34
CA HIS A 582 -15.67 -8.55 3.01
C HIS A 582 -15.66 -7.08 2.53
N ARG A 583 -15.38 -6.83 1.24
CA ARG A 583 -15.23 -5.46 0.69
C ARG A 583 -16.51 -4.62 0.71
N ALA A 584 -17.69 -5.22 0.51
CA ALA A 584 -18.96 -4.49 0.65
C ALA A 584 -19.21 -3.95 2.07
N ILE A 585 -18.62 -4.57 3.10
CA ILE A 585 -18.69 -4.08 4.48
C ILE A 585 -17.80 -2.86 4.64
N ALA A 586 -16.57 -2.91 4.11
CA ALA A 586 -15.70 -1.74 4.02
C ALA A 586 -16.38 -0.57 3.28
N ASP A 587 -17.04 -0.84 2.15
CA ASP A 587 -17.79 0.17 1.41
C ASP A 587 -18.94 0.77 2.24
N ALA A 588 -19.60 -0.01 3.09
CA ALA A 588 -20.67 0.47 3.97
C ALA A 588 -20.12 1.33 5.12
N VAL A 589 -19.03 0.91 5.76
CA VAL A 589 -18.32 1.69 6.81
C VAL A 589 -17.81 3.02 6.23
N VAL A 590 -17.14 2.98 5.09
CA VAL A 590 -16.60 4.21 4.46
C VAL A 590 -17.72 5.15 4.03
N LYS A 591 -18.90 4.64 3.64
CA LYS A 591 -20.06 5.49 3.32
C LYS A 591 -20.64 6.22 4.54
N SER A 592 -20.43 5.72 5.77
CA SER A 592 -20.88 6.41 6.98
C SER A 592 -19.90 7.47 7.49
N PHE A 593 -18.70 7.58 6.91
CA PHE A 593 -17.72 8.61 7.27
C PHE A 593 -18.20 10.00 6.85
N ASP A 594 -17.99 10.96 7.75
CA ASP A 594 -18.10 12.38 7.42
C ASP A 594 -16.87 12.88 6.64
N HIS A 595 -16.92 14.12 6.12
CA HIS A 595 -15.81 14.69 5.35
C HIS A 595 -14.52 14.84 6.17
N LYS A 596 -14.63 15.02 7.50
CA LYS A 596 -13.46 15.17 8.39
C LYS A 596 -12.72 13.84 8.51
N LYS A 597 -13.44 12.75 8.76
CA LYS A 597 -12.88 11.40 8.83
C LYS A 597 -12.33 10.97 7.48
N MET A 598 -13.01 11.27 6.37
CA MET A 598 -12.47 11.02 5.03
C MET A 598 -11.14 11.74 4.80
N ALA A 599 -11.06 13.04 5.14
CA ALA A 599 -9.84 13.82 5.03
C ALA A 599 -8.70 13.29 5.93
N GLU A 600 -9.03 12.86 7.15
CA GLU A 600 -8.08 12.20 8.08
C GLU A 600 -7.50 10.93 7.47
N MET A 601 -8.33 10.04 6.90
CA MET A 601 -7.87 8.78 6.29
C MET A 601 -6.95 9.06 5.08
N VAL A 602 -7.32 10.00 4.22
CA VAL A 602 -6.49 10.42 3.09
C VAL A 602 -5.15 10.95 3.59
N LEU A 603 -5.16 11.85 4.59
CA LEU A 603 -3.95 12.48 5.09
C LEU A 603 -2.97 11.44 5.67
N VAL A 604 -3.44 10.54 6.53
CA VAL A 604 -2.61 9.53 7.17
C VAL A 604 -1.94 8.63 6.12
N MET A 605 -2.71 8.11 5.17
CA MET A 605 -2.18 7.24 4.12
C MET A 605 -1.26 8.01 3.17
N LEU A 606 -1.58 9.26 2.86
CA LEU A 606 -0.77 10.09 1.96
C LEU A 606 0.59 10.42 2.58
N VAL A 607 0.64 10.78 3.87
CA VAL A 607 1.90 11.00 4.60
C VAL A 607 2.75 9.73 4.60
N PHE A 608 2.13 8.58 4.87
CA PHE A 608 2.79 7.28 4.84
C PHE A 608 3.42 6.98 3.47
N TYR A 609 2.63 7.06 2.39
CA TYR A 609 3.12 6.78 1.03
C TYR A 609 4.07 7.84 0.51
N ALA A 610 3.94 9.10 0.93
CA ALA A 610 4.91 10.15 0.63
C ALA A 610 6.29 9.79 1.22
N GLY A 611 6.34 9.38 2.48
CA GLY A 611 7.59 8.92 3.11
C GLY A 611 8.23 7.73 2.38
N ARG A 612 7.43 6.76 1.93
CA ARG A 612 7.92 5.57 1.22
C ARG A 612 8.33 5.82 -0.24
N ALA A 613 7.64 6.70 -0.94
CA ALA A 613 7.75 6.82 -2.40
C ALA A 613 8.31 8.15 -2.91
N VAL A 614 8.72 9.08 -2.02
CA VAL A 614 9.31 10.38 -2.41
C VAL A 614 10.52 10.23 -3.34
N HIS A 615 11.36 9.21 -3.11
CA HIS A 615 12.55 8.94 -3.90
C HIS A 615 12.28 8.11 -5.17
N ILE A 616 11.05 7.60 -5.34
CA ILE A 616 10.67 6.69 -6.43
C ILE A 616 10.08 7.50 -7.57
N LYS A 617 10.75 7.50 -8.74
CA LYS A 617 10.29 8.19 -9.95
C LYS A 617 9.47 7.31 -10.89
N ASP A 618 9.61 5.98 -10.80
CA ASP A 618 8.87 5.03 -11.63
C ASP A 618 7.37 5.05 -11.27
N PRO A 619 6.49 5.54 -12.15
CA PRO A 619 5.06 5.62 -11.87
C PRO A 619 4.38 4.25 -11.78
N THR A 620 5.05 3.16 -12.19
CA THR A 620 4.51 1.80 -12.11
C THR A 620 4.81 1.11 -10.78
N HIS A 621 5.73 1.66 -9.98
CA HIS A 621 6.06 1.12 -8.66
C HIS A 621 4.82 1.15 -7.75
N PRO A 622 4.49 0.06 -7.01
CA PRO A 622 3.27 -0.01 -6.19
C PRO A 622 3.10 1.17 -5.23
N ASP A 623 4.12 1.48 -4.42
CA ASP A 623 4.05 2.60 -3.46
C ASP A 623 3.89 3.96 -4.16
N ARG A 624 4.50 4.13 -5.34
CA ARG A 624 4.41 5.37 -6.13
C ARG A 624 3.03 5.52 -6.76
N ARG A 625 2.42 4.42 -7.21
CA ARG A 625 1.03 4.42 -7.70
C ARG A 625 0.07 4.84 -6.59
N GLN A 626 0.25 4.33 -5.37
CA GLN A 626 -0.58 4.69 -4.22
C GLN A 626 -0.41 6.16 -3.83
N LEU A 627 0.83 6.66 -3.80
CA LEU A 627 1.09 8.08 -3.61
C LEU A 627 0.38 8.94 -4.65
N ILE A 628 0.52 8.63 -5.95
CA ILE A 628 -0.10 9.38 -7.05
C ILE A 628 -1.63 9.36 -6.95
N HIS A 629 -2.21 8.20 -6.64
CA HIS A 629 -3.66 8.04 -6.48
C HIS A 629 -4.21 8.89 -5.33
N LEU A 630 -3.56 8.82 -4.16
CA LEU A 630 -3.94 9.61 -2.98
C LEU A 630 -3.72 11.11 -3.16
N LEU A 631 -2.73 11.51 -3.96
CA LEU A 631 -2.50 12.93 -4.31
C LEU A 631 -3.54 13.48 -5.29
N SER A 632 -4.20 12.61 -6.06
CA SER A 632 -4.96 13.00 -7.23
C SER A 632 -6.13 13.91 -6.89
N HIS A 633 -6.26 15.04 -7.60
CA HIS A 633 -7.38 15.96 -7.40
C HIS A 633 -8.72 15.29 -7.68
N SER A 634 -8.79 14.41 -8.70
CA SER A 634 -10.01 13.66 -9.02
C SER A 634 -10.41 12.73 -7.87
N HIS A 635 -9.44 12.13 -7.17
CA HIS A 635 -9.72 11.35 -5.97
C HIS A 635 -10.33 12.21 -4.86
N MET A 636 -9.81 13.42 -4.63
CA MET A 636 -10.37 14.35 -3.65
C MET A 636 -11.80 14.78 -4.00
N VAL A 637 -12.07 14.99 -5.29
CA VAL A 637 -13.41 15.34 -5.81
C VAL A 637 -14.39 14.17 -5.68
N ASP A 638 -13.95 12.95 -5.99
CA ASP A 638 -14.73 11.72 -5.81
C ASP A 638 -15.10 11.46 -4.34
N LEU A 639 -14.24 11.88 -3.42
CA LEU A 639 -14.49 11.88 -1.97
C LEU A 639 -15.35 13.06 -1.51
N ARG A 640 -15.70 13.98 -2.41
CA ARG A 640 -16.47 15.21 -2.15
C ARG A 640 -15.79 16.14 -1.12
N LEU A 641 -14.46 16.14 -1.08
CA LEU A 641 -13.70 17.01 -0.19
C LEU A 641 -13.61 18.44 -0.76
N GLY A 642 -14.03 19.42 0.05
CA GLY A 642 -13.92 20.84 -0.26
C GLY A 642 -12.52 21.42 0.00
N PRO A 643 -12.27 22.68 -0.42
CA PRO A 643 -10.98 23.34 -0.24
C PRO A 643 -10.48 23.36 1.21
N ASP A 644 -11.38 23.50 2.19
CA ASP A 644 -11.06 23.54 3.62
C ASP A 644 -10.42 22.24 4.14
N PHE A 645 -10.63 21.11 3.46
CA PHE A 645 -9.99 19.83 3.79
C PHE A 645 -8.78 19.57 2.90
N VAL A 646 -8.87 19.85 1.60
CA VAL A 646 -7.84 19.51 0.62
C VAL A 646 -6.59 20.38 0.75
N ARG A 647 -6.74 21.69 0.98
CA ARG A 647 -5.59 22.60 1.13
C ARG A 647 -4.71 22.22 2.33
N PRO A 648 -5.25 21.96 3.54
CA PRO A 648 -4.45 21.45 4.66
C PRO A 648 -3.76 20.11 4.39
N ILE A 649 -4.41 19.20 3.64
CA ILE A 649 -3.77 17.92 3.25
C ILE A 649 -2.51 18.19 2.43
N TYR A 650 -2.63 19.03 1.39
CA TYR A 650 -1.48 19.38 0.54
C TYR A 650 -0.40 20.15 1.31
N GLU A 651 -0.78 21.08 2.19
CA GLU A 651 0.16 21.80 3.05
C GLU A 651 0.96 20.87 3.96
N LYS A 652 0.29 19.86 4.54
CA LYS A 652 0.95 18.93 5.46
C LYS A 652 2.02 18.07 4.77
N VAL A 653 1.81 17.69 3.51
CA VAL A 653 2.75 16.82 2.77
C VAL A 653 3.75 17.59 1.91
N GLN A 654 3.56 18.91 1.75
CA GLN A 654 4.46 19.77 0.99
C GLN A 654 5.95 19.66 1.40
N PRO A 655 6.32 19.55 2.70
CA PRO A 655 7.73 19.40 3.09
C PRO A 655 8.41 18.18 2.46
N LEU A 656 7.65 17.10 2.23
CA LEU A 656 8.13 15.87 1.59
C LEU A 656 8.16 15.98 0.06
N LEU A 657 7.14 16.62 -0.53
CA LEU A 657 6.83 16.49 -1.96
C LEU A 657 7.08 17.77 -2.77
N SER A 658 7.63 18.83 -2.16
CA SER A 658 7.88 20.12 -2.82
C SER A 658 8.80 20.05 -4.06
N ARG A 659 9.60 18.99 -4.19
CA ARG A 659 10.47 18.73 -5.36
C ARG A 659 9.83 17.81 -6.40
N ASP A 660 8.58 17.43 -6.20
CA ASP A 660 7.84 16.53 -7.07
C ASP A 660 6.87 17.32 -7.95
N PHE A 661 7.08 17.31 -9.26
CA PHE A 661 6.19 18.02 -10.18
C PHE A 661 4.75 17.48 -10.11
N HIS A 662 4.57 16.19 -9.77
CA HIS A 662 3.24 15.58 -9.71
C HIS A 662 2.42 16.11 -8.53
N PHE A 663 3.07 16.41 -7.41
CA PHE A 663 2.43 17.05 -6.26
C PHE A 663 1.86 18.42 -6.65
N TRP A 664 2.68 19.26 -7.27
CA TRP A 664 2.25 20.59 -7.73
C TRP A 664 1.21 20.53 -8.84
N LEU A 665 1.32 19.56 -9.75
CA LEU A 665 0.32 19.30 -10.78
C LEU A 665 -1.06 19.04 -10.16
N GLN A 666 -1.17 18.10 -9.21
CA GLN A 666 -2.46 17.76 -8.61
C GLN A 666 -3.03 18.91 -7.79
N ARG A 667 -2.18 19.64 -7.05
CA ARG A 667 -2.59 20.82 -6.30
C ARG A 667 -3.10 21.93 -7.23
N GLY A 668 -2.41 22.18 -8.35
CA GLY A 668 -2.83 23.12 -9.37
C GLY A 668 -4.14 22.72 -10.04
N ALA A 669 -4.27 21.47 -10.49
CA ALA A 669 -5.47 20.93 -11.12
C ALA A 669 -6.70 21.06 -10.20
N PHE A 670 -6.54 20.80 -8.90
CA PHE A 670 -7.61 20.99 -7.92
C PHE A 670 -8.10 22.44 -7.90
N GLU A 671 -7.20 23.42 -7.86
CA GLU A 671 -7.58 24.84 -7.86
C GLU A 671 -8.19 25.29 -9.20
N VAL A 672 -7.74 24.72 -10.34
CA VAL A 672 -8.38 24.94 -11.65
C VAL A 672 -9.83 24.47 -11.65
N GLU A 673 -10.11 23.31 -11.06
CA GLU A 673 -11.46 22.77 -10.95
C GLU A 673 -12.34 23.58 -9.99
N ARG A 674 -11.77 24.06 -8.88
CA ARG A 674 -12.46 24.93 -7.91
C ARG A 674 -12.64 26.37 -8.40
N GLY A 675 -11.90 26.79 -9.42
CA GLY A 675 -11.99 28.11 -10.06
C GLY A 675 -11.07 29.18 -9.47
N ASP A 676 -10.15 28.80 -8.58
CA ASP A 676 -9.13 29.69 -8.02
C ASP A 676 -7.90 29.73 -8.94
N LEU A 677 -8.06 30.44 -10.06
CA LEU A 677 -7.09 30.41 -11.16
C LEU A 677 -5.74 31.05 -10.82
N ASP A 678 -5.66 31.92 -9.81
CA ASP A 678 -4.40 32.57 -9.43
C ASP A 678 -3.54 31.67 -8.54
N LEU A 679 -4.16 30.91 -7.63
CA LEU A 679 -3.48 29.82 -6.92
C LEU A 679 -3.06 28.72 -7.90
N ALA A 680 -3.95 28.34 -8.83
CA ALA A 680 -3.64 27.37 -9.86
C ALA A 680 -2.41 27.78 -10.70
N ASP A 681 -2.34 29.04 -11.13
CA ASP A 681 -1.20 29.60 -11.88
C ASP A 681 0.11 29.39 -11.09
N SER A 682 0.12 29.79 -9.82
CA SER A 682 1.30 29.68 -8.94
C SER A 682 1.76 28.22 -8.75
N TYR A 683 0.82 27.29 -8.54
CA TYR A 683 1.14 25.88 -8.32
C TYR A 683 1.59 25.18 -9.60
N LEU A 684 0.94 25.43 -10.73
CA LEU A 684 1.36 24.83 -11.99
C LEU A 684 2.69 25.42 -12.49
N GLU A 685 3.00 26.66 -12.16
CA GLU A 685 4.33 27.24 -12.41
C GLU A 685 5.41 26.53 -11.59
N SER A 686 5.11 26.22 -10.32
CA SER A 686 5.96 25.38 -9.46
C SER A 686 6.13 23.96 -10.02
N ALA A 687 5.07 23.38 -10.60
CA ALA A 687 5.12 22.07 -11.26
C ALA A 687 6.09 22.10 -12.45
N ARG A 688 6.03 23.13 -13.29
CA ARG A 688 6.93 23.30 -14.44
C ARG A 688 8.39 23.56 -14.03
N ALA A 689 8.60 24.24 -12.90
CA ALA A 689 9.95 24.50 -12.38
C ALA A 689 10.62 23.26 -11.76
N CYS A 690 9.84 22.22 -11.43
CA CYS A 690 10.37 20.95 -10.95
C CYS A 690 10.99 20.13 -12.08
N GLU A 691 11.96 19.27 -11.73
CA GLU A 691 12.65 18.41 -12.69
C GLU A 691 11.67 17.55 -13.51
N GLY A 692 11.75 17.68 -14.84
CA GLY A 692 10.91 16.96 -15.81
C GLY A 692 9.49 17.51 -15.98
N GLY A 693 9.07 18.48 -15.15
CA GLY A 693 7.70 19.00 -15.17
C GLY A 693 7.39 19.89 -16.38
N ASP A 694 8.36 20.62 -16.91
CA ASP A 694 8.21 21.46 -18.11
C ASP A 694 8.05 20.67 -19.41
N LEU A 695 8.46 19.40 -19.43
CA LEU A 695 8.35 18.47 -20.55
C LEU A 695 7.18 17.47 -20.40
N ASP A 696 6.64 17.33 -19.19
CA ASP A 696 5.56 16.40 -18.88
C ASP A 696 4.24 16.86 -19.53
N PHE A 697 3.64 15.96 -20.31
CA PHE A 697 2.45 16.29 -21.08
C PHE A 697 1.23 16.60 -20.21
N LYS A 698 1.13 16.02 -19.00
CA LYS A 698 0.00 16.28 -18.10
C LYS A 698 0.11 17.67 -17.49
N VAL A 699 1.32 18.08 -17.11
CA VAL A 699 1.60 19.45 -16.64
C VAL A 699 1.28 20.49 -17.70
N ILE A 700 1.77 20.29 -18.93
CA ILE A 700 1.48 21.21 -20.05
C ILE A 700 -0.01 21.26 -20.36
N THR A 701 -0.69 20.10 -20.31
CA THR A 701 -2.12 20.00 -20.57
C THR A 701 -2.93 20.78 -19.55
N GLU A 702 -2.64 20.60 -18.25
CA GLU A 702 -3.34 21.31 -17.18
C GLU A 702 -3.03 22.80 -17.16
N TRP A 703 -1.78 23.18 -17.44
CA TRP A 703 -1.38 24.58 -17.63
C TRP A 703 -2.16 25.23 -18.77
N GLY A 704 -2.27 24.54 -19.91
CA GLY A 704 -3.04 25.03 -21.05
C GLY A 704 -4.52 25.19 -20.71
N PHE A 705 -5.10 24.22 -19.98
CA PHE A 705 -6.48 24.32 -19.50
C PHE A 705 -6.70 25.53 -18.59
N MET A 706 -5.82 25.74 -17.62
CA MET A 706 -5.84 26.92 -16.74
C MET A 706 -5.77 28.22 -17.53
N ARG A 707 -4.86 28.32 -18.51
CA ARG A 707 -4.71 29.54 -19.35
C ARG A 707 -5.95 29.83 -20.18
N LEU A 708 -6.58 28.80 -20.76
CA LEU A 708 -7.85 28.96 -21.48
C LEU A 708 -8.97 29.45 -20.56
N LYS A 709 -9.09 28.90 -19.35
CA LYS A 709 -10.05 29.37 -18.34
C LYS A 709 -9.78 30.81 -17.91
N LYS A 710 -8.53 31.19 -17.67
CA LYS A 710 -8.14 32.55 -17.24
C LYS A 710 -8.42 33.58 -18.33
N ALA A 711 -8.08 33.27 -19.58
CA ALA A 711 -8.40 34.13 -20.72
C ALA A 711 -9.90 34.26 -21.00
N ARG A 712 -10.69 33.21 -20.71
CA ARG A 712 -12.16 33.26 -20.80
C ARG A 712 -12.76 34.17 -19.72
N ARG A 713 -12.26 34.09 -18.48
CA ARG A 713 -12.68 34.99 -17.37
C ARG A 713 -12.29 36.45 -17.64
N ASN A 714 -11.17 36.66 -18.32
CA ASN A 714 -10.63 37.97 -18.66
C ASN A 714 -10.70 38.21 -20.18
N ALA A 715 -11.91 38.13 -20.74
CA ALA A 715 -12.16 38.19 -22.19
C ALA A 715 -11.62 39.46 -22.88
N ASP A 716 -11.49 40.55 -22.12
CA ASP A 716 -11.03 41.87 -22.58
C ASP A 716 -9.51 42.10 -22.36
N ASP A 717 -8.80 41.17 -21.70
CA ASP A 717 -7.36 41.29 -21.41
C ASP A 717 -6.49 40.68 -22.51
N ARG A 718 -5.84 41.55 -23.30
CA ARG A 718 -4.96 41.17 -24.41
C ARG A 718 -3.78 40.29 -23.99
N LEU A 719 -3.24 40.47 -22.78
CA LEU A 719 -2.13 39.67 -22.29
C LEU A 719 -2.58 38.22 -22.04
N GLU A 720 -3.73 38.04 -21.39
CA GLU A 720 -4.29 36.71 -21.15
C GLU A 720 -4.72 36.03 -22.45
N GLN A 721 -5.27 36.77 -23.43
CA GLN A 721 -5.54 36.22 -24.76
C GLN A 721 -4.26 35.72 -25.45
N THR A 722 -3.17 36.48 -25.37
CA THR A 722 -1.87 36.09 -25.95
C THR A 722 -1.33 34.81 -25.31
N LYS A 723 -1.46 34.68 -23.99
CA LYS A 723 -1.09 33.45 -23.26
C LYS A 723 -1.94 32.26 -23.69
N ALA A 724 -3.25 32.45 -23.89
CA ALA A 724 -4.14 31.40 -24.37
C ALA A 724 -3.83 30.94 -25.81
N ILE A 725 -3.47 31.85 -26.73
CA ILE A 725 -2.99 31.48 -28.07
C ILE A 725 -1.77 30.57 -27.98
N ARG A 726 -0.81 30.93 -27.12
CA ARG A 726 0.38 30.10 -26.88
C ARG A 726 0.01 28.73 -26.31
N ALA A 727 -0.90 28.70 -25.34
CA ALA A 727 -1.40 27.47 -24.74
C ALA A 727 -2.04 26.53 -25.79
N VAL A 728 -2.86 27.05 -26.72
CA VAL A 728 -3.41 26.24 -27.81
C VAL A 728 -2.29 25.63 -28.67
N GLY A 729 -1.22 26.38 -28.92
CA GLY A 729 -0.06 25.85 -29.65
C GLY A 729 0.68 24.74 -28.90
N GLU A 730 0.90 24.90 -27.60
CA GLU A 730 1.54 23.88 -26.77
C GLU A 730 0.66 22.62 -26.67
N LEU A 731 -0.65 22.78 -26.47
CA LEU A 731 -1.62 21.67 -26.44
C LEU A 731 -1.69 20.93 -27.79
N GLU A 732 -1.66 21.65 -28.92
CA GLU A 732 -1.65 21.04 -30.25
C GLU A 732 -0.41 20.15 -30.45
N GLN A 733 0.76 20.63 -30.04
CA GLN A 733 2.00 19.85 -30.12
C GLN A 733 1.91 18.57 -29.27
N ILE A 734 1.38 18.66 -28.06
CA ILE A 734 1.18 17.51 -27.17
C ILE A 734 0.17 16.52 -27.76
N ALA A 735 -0.97 17.00 -28.26
CA ALA A 735 -1.99 16.16 -28.88
C ALA A 735 -1.43 15.38 -30.07
N ARG A 736 -0.63 16.03 -30.94
CA ARG A 736 0.04 15.37 -32.08
C ARG A 736 1.13 14.39 -31.64
N ARG A 737 1.91 14.72 -30.61
CA ARG A 737 3.04 13.90 -30.14
C ARG A 737 2.60 12.65 -29.38
N GLU A 738 1.68 12.80 -28.43
CA GLU A 738 1.25 11.72 -27.53
C GLU A 738 0.06 10.93 -28.08
N GLY A 739 -0.76 11.55 -28.94
CA GLY A 739 -1.89 10.90 -29.60
C GLY A 739 -2.82 10.21 -28.62
N ALA A 740 -2.97 8.89 -28.76
CA ALA A 740 -3.88 8.09 -27.94
C ALA A 740 -3.55 8.10 -26.43
N ARG A 741 -2.34 8.49 -26.05
CA ARG A 741 -1.90 8.58 -24.64
C ARG A 741 -2.38 9.84 -23.92
N SER A 742 -2.90 10.83 -24.65
CA SER A 742 -3.33 12.13 -24.11
C SER A 742 -4.76 12.53 -24.53
N PRO A 743 -5.77 11.66 -24.38
CA PRO A 743 -7.14 11.98 -24.81
C PRO A 743 -7.69 13.26 -24.15
N HIS A 744 -7.29 13.51 -22.90
CA HIS A 744 -7.68 14.72 -22.17
C HIS A 744 -7.20 16.02 -22.83
N THR A 745 -6.01 16.03 -23.46
CA THR A 745 -5.48 17.18 -24.19
C THR A 745 -6.39 17.54 -25.38
N PHE A 746 -6.87 16.54 -26.11
CA PHE A 746 -7.84 16.75 -27.18
C PHE A 746 -9.16 17.32 -26.64
N THR A 747 -9.68 16.76 -25.54
CA THR A 747 -10.90 17.23 -24.89
C THR A 747 -10.79 18.69 -24.46
N ILE A 748 -9.68 19.10 -23.84
CA ILE A 748 -9.44 20.49 -23.43
C ILE A 748 -9.38 21.42 -24.65
N LEU A 749 -8.61 21.05 -25.68
CA LEU A 749 -8.51 21.85 -26.91
C LEU A 749 -9.87 22.07 -27.56
N ILE A 750 -10.66 21.02 -27.69
CA ILE A 750 -11.95 21.08 -28.39
C ILE A 750 -12.97 21.82 -27.56
N ARG A 751 -13.10 21.50 -26.27
CA ARG A 751 -14.11 22.12 -25.41
C ARG A 751 -13.69 23.52 -25.01
N HIS A 752 -12.61 23.63 -24.25
CA HIS A 752 -12.22 24.88 -23.64
C HIS A 752 -11.53 25.83 -24.63
N GLY A 753 -10.86 25.30 -25.66
CA GLY A 753 -10.36 26.13 -26.75
C GLY A 753 -11.49 26.77 -27.56
N THR A 754 -12.56 26.02 -27.87
CA THR A 754 -13.73 26.57 -28.56
C THR A 754 -14.48 27.58 -27.68
N GLU A 755 -14.78 27.23 -26.43
CA GLU A 755 -15.46 28.13 -25.48
C GLU A 755 -14.68 29.45 -25.29
N TRP A 756 -13.35 29.38 -25.18
CA TRP A 756 -12.51 30.57 -25.08
C TRP A 756 -12.56 31.44 -26.34
N LEU A 757 -12.52 30.83 -27.55
CA LEU A 757 -12.61 31.59 -28.80
C LEU A 757 -13.94 32.31 -28.96
N GLN A 758 -15.05 31.69 -28.54
CA GLN A 758 -16.38 32.31 -28.57
C GLN A 758 -16.46 33.51 -27.63
N ASP A 759 -15.90 33.39 -26.43
CA ASP A 759 -16.02 34.42 -25.40
C ASP A 759 -14.99 35.55 -25.57
N SER A 760 -13.93 35.35 -26.37
CA SER A 760 -12.89 36.35 -26.58
C SER A 760 -13.41 37.61 -27.27
N ARG A 761 -13.07 38.79 -26.73
CA ARG A 761 -13.50 40.10 -27.27
C ARG A 761 -12.39 40.88 -27.96
N VAL A 762 -11.14 40.45 -27.77
CA VAL A 762 -9.94 41.15 -28.26
C VAL A 762 -9.44 40.59 -29.60
N LEU A 763 -9.69 39.31 -29.88
CA LEU A 763 -9.21 38.68 -31.11
C LEU A 763 -9.99 39.18 -32.32
N GLY A 764 -9.27 39.54 -33.39
CA GLY A 764 -9.89 39.87 -34.68
C GLY A 764 -10.41 38.61 -35.39
N ASP A 765 -11.38 38.75 -36.29
CA ASP A 765 -12.07 37.63 -36.94
C ASP A 765 -11.10 36.69 -37.68
N ALA A 766 -10.11 37.25 -38.40
CA ALA A 766 -9.09 36.46 -39.08
C ALA A 766 -8.21 35.63 -38.11
N GLU A 767 -7.94 36.16 -36.91
CA GLU A 767 -7.16 35.46 -35.90
C GLU A 767 -8.00 34.35 -35.23
N ARG A 768 -9.27 34.63 -34.91
CA ARG A 768 -10.21 33.63 -34.40
C ARG A 768 -10.38 32.49 -35.40
N GLN A 769 -10.61 32.81 -36.67
CA GLN A 769 -10.78 31.82 -37.73
C GLN A 769 -9.54 30.94 -37.87
N LYS A 770 -8.34 31.54 -37.85
CA LYS A 770 -7.08 30.79 -37.92
C LYS A 770 -6.91 29.81 -36.77
N ILE A 771 -7.26 30.21 -35.54
CA ILE A 771 -7.16 29.32 -34.37
C ILE A 771 -8.27 28.26 -34.41
N ALA A 772 -9.48 28.63 -34.83
CA ALA A 772 -10.61 27.70 -34.99
C ALA A 772 -10.28 26.57 -35.97
N ILE A 773 -9.62 26.88 -37.09
CA ILE A 773 -9.11 25.89 -38.04
C ILE A 773 -8.16 24.89 -37.35
N ARG A 774 -7.22 25.37 -36.52
CA ARG A 774 -6.29 24.50 -35.79
C ARG A 774 -7.00 23.57 -34.81
N ILE A 775 -7.98 24.08 -34.06
CA ILE A 775 -8.78 23.26 -33.14
C ILE A 775 -9.63 22.24 -33.91
N ARG A 776 -10.21 22.63 -35.05
CA ARG A 776 -10.94 21.71 -35.95
C ARG A 776 -10.04 20.59 -36.46
N ASP A 777 -8.80 20.90 -36.83
CA ASP A 777 -7.83 19.87 -37.26
C ASP A 777 -7.52 18.89 -36.11
N MET A 778 -7.47 19.36 -34.86
CA MET A 778 -7.34 18.50 -33.67
C MET A 778 -8.59 17.66 -33.41
N LEU A 779 -9.79 18.19 -33.68
CA LEU A 779 -11.03 17.41 -33.63
C LEU A 779 -11.02 16.27 -34.64
N GLN A 780 -10.57 16.52 -35.87
CA GLN A 780 -10.43 15.49 -36.91
C GLN A 780 -9.40 14.43 -36.52
N LEU A 781 -8.21 14.85 -36.06
CA LEU A 781 -7.17 13.94 -35.60
C LEU A 781 -7.64 13.10 -34.40
N GLY A 782 -8.25 13.73 -33.40
CA GLY A 782 -8.76 13.04 -32.23
C GLY A 782 -9.86 12.01 -32.59
N SER A 783 -10.70 12.34 -33.57
CA SER A 783 -11.73 11.40 -34.08
C SER A 783 -11.13 10.18 -34.78
N ALA A 784 -9.87 10.24 -35.20
CA ALA A 784 -9.15 9.08 -35.75
C ALA A 784 -8.38 8.31 -34.66
N VAL A 785 -7.78 9.01 -33.69
CA VAL A 785 -6.78 8.43 -32.77
C VAL A 785 -7.34 8.09 -31.38
N VAL A 786 -8.34 8.84 -30.89
CA VAL A 786 -8.97 8.67 -29.56
C VAL A 786 -10.49 8.52 -29.63
N ARG A 787 -10.99 7.99 -30.75
CA ARG A 787 -12.44 7.84 -31.03
C ARG A 787 -13.22 7.09 -29.96
N ASP A 788 -12.55 6.18 -29.25
CA ASP A 788 -13.14 5.32 -28.24
C ASP A 788 -13.15 5.98 -26.84
N ASN A 789 -12.52 7.16 -26.69
CA ASN A 789 -12.57 7.94 -25.45
C ASN A 789 -13.89 8.72 -25.34
N ARG A 790 -14.63 8.50 -24.25
CA ARG A 790 -15.97 9.06 -24.05
C ARG A 790 -15.99 10.58 -23.85
N ASP A 791 -15.07 11.12 -23.07
CA ASP A 791 -15.02 12.56 -22.80
C ASP A 791 -14.69 13.34 -24.07
N PHE A 792 -13.76 12.80 -24.87
CA PHE A 792 -13.47 13.32 -26.19
C PHE A 792 -14.71 13.25 -27.09
N ALA A 793 -15.36 12.08 -27.19
CA ALA A 793 -16.54 11.91 -28.05
C ALA A 793 -17.68 12.86 -27.66
N ARG A 794 -17.90 13.07 -26.37
CA ARG A 794 -18.86 14.03 -25.84
C ARG A 794 -18.48 15.46 -26.23
N ALA A 795 -17.25 15.89 -25.96
CA ALA A 795 -16.77 17.22 -26.30
C ALA A 795 -16.82 17.47 -27.81
N ALA A 796 -16.43 16.49 -28.63
CA ALA A 796 -16.50 16.56 -30.09
C ALA A 796 -17.95 16.74 -30.56
N ASN A 797 -18.89 15.95 -30.05
CA ASN A 797 -20.31 16.08 -30.40
C ASN A 797 -20.90 17.44 -29.99
N GLU A 798 -20.56 17.92 -28.79
CA GLU A 798 -21.07 19.18 -28.27
C GLU A 798 -20.48 20.40 -29.00
N MET A 799 -19.23 20.35 -29.46
CA MET A 799 -18.50 21.50 -30.01
C MET A 799 -18.34 21.52 -31.52
N LYS A 800 -18.57 20.40 -32.22
CA LYS A 800 -18.33 20.28 -33.68
C LYS A 800 -18.99 21.39 -34.49
N GLY A 801 -20.29 21.63 -34.30
CA GLY A 801 -20.98 22.67 -35.06
C GLY A 801 -20.46 24.08 -34.77
N LYS A 802 -20.09 24.36 -33.51
CA LYS A 802 -19.56 25.66 -33.09
C LYS A 802 -18.18 25.93 -33.70
N ILE A 803 -17.30 24.94 -33.68
CA ILE A 803 -15.95 25.09 -34.23
C ILE A 803 -15.95 25.13 -35.75
N GLU A 804 -16.90 24.45 -36.41
CA GLU A 804 -17.10 24.53 -37.87
C GLU A 804 -17.56 25.93 -38.29
N ALA A 805 -18.50 26.56 -37.58
CA ALA A 805 -18.94 27.93 -37.83
C ALA A 805 -17.82 28.96 -37.64
N LEU A 806 -17.07 28.86 -36.53
CA LEU A 806 -15.90 29.72 -36.28
C LEU A 806 -14.81 29.56 -37.35
N ALA A 807 -14.65 28.37 -37.92
CA ALA A 807 -13.65 28.09 -38.95
C ALA A 807 -14.08 28.55 -40.35
N SER A 808 -15.39 28.58 -40.66
CA SER A 808 -15.91 29.10 -41.93
C SER A 808 -16.00 30.63 -41.96
N GLY A 809 -16.06 31.28 -40.80
CA GLY A 809 -16.23 32.73 -40.68
C GLY A 809 -17.71 33.16 -40.73
N ASP A 810 -18.64 32.21 -40.59
CA ASP A 810 -20.10 32.43 -40.62
C ASP A 810 -20.70 32.75 -39.24
N ASP A 811 -19.90 33.31 -38.32
CA ASP A 811 -20.32 33.59 -36.95
C ASP A 811 -21.34 34.75 -36.96
N GLU A 812 -22.64 34.45 -37.07
CA GLU A 812 -23.68 35.44 -36.78
C GLU A 812 -23.52 35.90 -35.33
N PRO A 813 -23.52 37.22 -35.05
CA PRO A 813 -23.34 37.72 -33.70
C PRO A 813 -24.49 37.21 -32.83
N PHE A 814 -24.19 36.30 -31.90
CA PHE A 814 -25.14 35.85 -30.88
C PHE A 814 -25.67 37.06 -30.12
N ALA A 815 -26.93 37.42 -30.39
CA ALA A 815 -27.66 38.40 -29.61
C ALA A 815 -27.76 37.87 -28.16
N PHE A 816 -27.15 38.59 -27.22
CA PHE A 816 -27.34 38.36 -25.80
C PHE A 816 -28.83 38.52 -25.46
N PRO A 817 -29.43 37.66 -24.60
CA PRO A 817 -30.60 38.06 -23.86
C PRO A 817 -30.17 39.21 -22.95
N LEU A 818 -30.77 40.39 -23.16
CA LEU A 818 -30.68 41.51 -22.22
C LEU A 818 -31.14 41.06 -20.83
N MET A 819 -30.40 41.52 -19.81
CA MET A 819 -30.45 41.21 -18.37
C MET A 819 -31.82 40.90 -17.76
#